data_AF-A0A3M0S1K1-F1
#
_entry.id   AF-A0A3M0S1K1-F1
#
_cell.length_a   1.000
_cell.length_b   1.000
_cell.length_c   1.000
_cell.angle_alpha   90.00
_cell.angle_beta   90.00
_cell.angle_gamma   90.00
#
_symmetry.space_group_name_H-M   'P 1'
#
loop_
_entity.id
_entity.type
_entity.pdbx_description
1 polymer ?
#
loop_
_entity_poly.entity_id
_entity_poly.type
_entity_poly.pdbx_seq_one_letter_code
_entity_poly.pdbx_strand_id
1 'polypeptide(L)'
;MSKKSTKALASATLMSLVLTTALSAGPVKAAQGPVTRVSGGDRYATAAKVATTNWTTSDNVVLVSGEGYADAVSASALAKKLNAPILLTTGTTLSSDAQGALDTLKPKNVYVIGGNASISQSIRDGLKSKYTLKELGGSNRYETNVAVAKELVSLGVSASDVMVVGGQGFADALSVAPVAAAKGQILLLANNDQDASQAAINFVKDNNSKVTVVGTTNVISDAIKNAFGSNVTRVDGGSSRFDTNLKVLKAFSSDLKADKLYVANASAATPDNLYADALVASALAGKYTAPLVLVDKDGTDATNSAVAYIKGENAKDIEVIGGTGVVPDSIISEISGQTQTTDPEVSSVSSVGLNQIKVVFNQEVDEDTAEEVANYKVDGSTLTDNAGNVDTDAVASLQDDNKTVIITLAKKQKQNDDVDVTVKKGILTADKSGTVPEFTQTVTFADTTAPTLNSVSVRGNNKLDVVFSEAVKVKATTKKAALQQVVSKLKINDKNLSSFGINYDLDGADLKYSALDDAVKSGDYYYTDEVELYFDTDLPTGNNTLKVSDADDDVLSDSAGFPIADTTQDFTVDTLTTAPKITSITAEDSGKVYVNFDRPMDAKTATVAANYEINGTNVTNAPELKKGDTQVKITGVSLNKNSNKIYINDKVEDAYGNKVAEDTYESFTLDQDTTKPTVNSVSALNDDTIRVRFSKDVDAQYATNVSNYTLKDGDGTDITDNIKPVNSSSTSYQDKNAITIPGKTSDVKSGDTADVVDLHVDGKLTDSKYTLEISHIQDMATTPNVMDDYTTTFDGSSDVSATATAYKVSGTKVAFVFNKAMNASELNDTDNYQYVNGKNETKSLPSSADITVNGDNKSVTIDLKDTSLNANGTDGDENSMKAIYATGVKDEDGNSLSVGNNGGTLSTYADTTKVKANSLRVYYDNDDLKADVSFDQPIDDSTTDAKNFRLGGQTPTSVSVDGTKVTLTFASDTNGYDESDPDTLINKVKAQGNGAKLQIVSYTDEEAGKVCYVNDVLGKAVDTVTQTPVYSYEAAPKLIINKDNNNVVSNWTAVGKSGELDINVKFDTPIDTNSVKREDFVFSVGGTNVDATDVVANTDGTVTFEFKNDDLGKIKTAIGGSSTINVSVKPTTSSAISTIKDASGNYAYYKASDDDLKTNYVTVSKTEMDKTVVTP
;
A
#
# COMPACT_ATOMS: atom_id res chain seq x y z
N MET A 1 23.81 -51.34 48.47
CA MET A 1 22.43 -51.86 48.61
C MET A 1 21.47 -50.67 48.72
N SER A 2 20.37 -50.71 47.96
CA SER A 2 19.10 -49.97 48.11
C SER A 2 19.16 -48.42 48.10
N LYS A 3 18.83 -47.74 46.99
CA LYS A 3 17.49 -47.42 46.42
C LYS A 3 16.77 -46.24 47.11
N LYS A 4 16.40 -45.27 46.26
CA LYS A 4 15.53 -44.08 46.45
C LYS A 4 16.20 -42.97 47.27
N SER A 5 16.30 -41.72 46.85
CA SER A 5 15.56 -40.93 45.85
C SER A 5 16.20 -39.55 45.71
N THR A 6 16.41 -39.06 44.49
CA THR A 6 16.52 -37.63 44.17
C THR A 6 15.74 -37.35 42.89
N LYS A 7 14.55 -36.75 43.07
CA LYS A 7 13.83 -35.87 42.14
C LYS A 7 14.22 -34.44 42.58
N ALA A 8 14.39 -33.40 41.77
CA ALA A 8 14.00 -33.12 40.41
C ALA A 8 14.99 -32.10 39.80
N LEU A 9 15.53 -32.38 38.63
CA LEU A 9 16.11 -31.43 37.68
C LEU A 9 15.94 -32.06 36.28
N ALA A 10 15.63 -31.25 35.27
CA ALA A 10 15.41 -31.60 33.86
C ALA A 10 14.06 -32.26 33.51
N SER A 11 13.04 -31.43 33.27
CA SER A 11 11.84 -31.79 32.52
C SER A 11 11.57 -30.67 31.51
N ALA A 12 12.09 -30.82 30.27
CA ALA A 12 11.61 -30.10 29.07
C ALA A 12 12.39 -30.41 27.76
N THR A 13 13.47 -31.20 27.74
CA THR A 13 14.35 -31.26 26.53
C THR A 13 14.43 -32.60 25.77
N LEU A 14 13.62 -33.63 26.07
CA LEU A 14 13.81 -34.97 25.46
C LEU A 14 12.52 -35.73 25.13
N MET A 15 11.51 -35.05 24.58
CA MET A 15 10.29 -35.67 24.03
C MET A 15 9.95 -35.26 22.58
N SER A 16 10.92 -34.77 21.80
CA SER A 16 10.73 -34.48 20.36
C SER A 16 11.53 -35.38 19.41
N LEU A 17 12.37 -36.29 19.92
CA LEU A 17 13.02 -37.32 19.10
C LEU A 17 12.28 -38.65 19.24
N VAL A 18 11.85 -39.20 18.10
CA VAL A 18 11.08 -40.43 17.91
C VAL A 18 9.55 -40.26 17.99
N LEU A 19 9.02 -39.37 17.14
CA LEU A 19 7.84 -39.72 16.36
C LEU A 19 8.32 -40.14 14.96
N THR A 20 8.67 -41.42 14.84
CA THR A 20 8.96 -42.09 13.58
C THR A 20 7.70 -42.05 12.70
N THR A 21 7.67 -41.04 11.82
CA THR A 21 7.41 -41.18 10.38
C THR A 21 6.44 -42.31 10.00
N ALA A 22 5.16 -42.08 10.27
CA ALA A 22 4.06 -42.52 9.42
C ALA A 22 3.38 -41.28 8.80
N LEU A 23 4.18 -40.31 8.34
CA LEU A 23 3.73 -39.51 7.21
C LEU A 23 3.84 -40.46 6.02
N SER A 24 2.71 -40.78 5.40
CA SER A 24 2.76 -41.18 4.00
C SER A 24 3.63 -40.13 3.31
N ALA A 25 4.80 -40.51 2.82
CA ALA A 25 5.45 -39.75 1.78
C ALA A 25 4.48 -39.81 0.60
N GLY A 26 3.47 -38.93 0.62
CA GLY A 26 2.83 -38.50 -0.60
C GLY A 26 3.93 -38.00 -1.51
N PRO A 27 3.78 -38.11 -2.83
CA PRO A 27 4.78 -37.59 -3.75
C PRO A 27 5.05 -36.13 -3.38
N VAL A 28 6.24 -35.84 -2.86
CA VAL A 28 6.71 -34.47 -2.68
C VAL A 28 6.83 -33.94 -4.10
N LYS A 29 5.87 -33.10 -4.52
CA LYS A 29 5.96 -32.41 -5.81
C LYS A 29 7.26 -31.60 -5.79
N ALA A 30 8.13 -31.86 -6.76
CA ALA A 30 9.32 -31.04 -6.96
C ALA A 30 8.85 -29.59 -7.23
N ALA A 31 9.56 -28.61 -6.67
CA ALA A 31 9.32 -27.22 -7.03
C ALA A 31 9.55 -27.04 -8.55
N GLN A 32 8.70 -26.23 -9.19
CA GLN A 32 8.83 -25.91 -10.61
C GLN A 32 10.21 -25.28 -10.87
N GLY A 33 10.81 -25.54 -12.04
CA GLY A 33 12.04 -24.85 -12.45
C GLY A 33 11.85 -23.34 -12.63
N PRO A 34 12.93 -22.55 -12.71
CA PRO A 34 12.85 -21.11 -12.96
C PRO A 34 12.05 -20.81 -14.23
N VAL A 35 11.18 -19.80 -14.14
CA VAL A 35 10.46 -19.24 -15.29
C VAL A 35 11.22 -18.00 -15.77
N THR A 36 11.63 -18.00 -17.04
CA THR A 36 12.36 -16.89 -17.67
C THR A 36 11.53 -16.32 -18.81
N ARG A 37 11.65 -15.01 -19.06
CA ARG A 37 10.94 -14.33 -20.16
C ARG A 37 11.93 -13.84 -21.21
N VAL A 38 11.57 -13.99 -22.49
CA VAL A 38 12.25 -13.35 -23.61
C VAL A 38 11.23 -12.59 -24.45
N SER A 39 11.41 -11.27 -24.53
CA SER A 39 10.53 -10.35 -25.26
C SER A 39 11.30 -9.15 -25.83
N GLY A 40 10.68 -8.46 -26.78
CA GLY A 40 11.06 -7.14 -27.27
C GLY A 40 9.83 -6.22 -27.36
N GLY A 41 10.03 -4.98 -27.82
CA GLY A 41 8.95 -3.98 -27.92
C GLY A 41 7.82 -4.37 -28.89
N ASP A 42 8.12 -5.23 -29.87
CA ASP A 42 7.15 -5.80 -30.79
C ASP A 42 7.51 -7.24 -31.18
N ARG A 43 6.78 -7.81 -32.16
CA ARG A 43 7.00 -9.16 -32.68
C ARG A 43 8.35 -9.34 -33.37
N TYR A 44 8.87 -8.30 -34.03
CA TYR A 44 10.12 -8.34 -34.76
C TYR A 44 11.30 -8.30 -33.78
N ALA A 45 11.25 -7.40 -32.81
CA ALA A 45 12.18 -7.31 -31.71
C ALA A 45 12.19 -8.59 -30.86
N THR A 46 11.02 -9.17 -30.56
CA THR A 46 10.91 -10.45 -29.83
C THR A 46 11.59 -11.57 -30.61
N ALA A 47 11.33 -11.71 -31.92
CA ALA A 47 11.97 -12.71 -32.75
C ALA A 47 13.50 -12.55 -32.81
N ALA A 48 13.99 -11.32 -32.97
CA ALA A 48 15.42 -11.00 -32.98
C ALA A 48 16.09 -11.28 -31.62
N LYS A 49 15.42 -10.92 -30.51
CA LYS A 49 15.91 -11.19 -29.16
C LYS A 49 15.97 -12.69 -28.88
N VAL A 50 14.93 -13.43 -29.22
CA VAL A 50 14.92 -14.89 -29.11
C VAL A 50 16.07 -15.50 -29.92
N ALA A 51 16.25 -15.07 -31.16
CA ALA A 51 17.31 -15.56 -32.03
C ALA A 51 18.71 -15.31 -31.45
N THR A 52 18.98 -14.10 -30.95
CA THR A 52 20.30 -13.72 -30.43
C THR A 52 20.58 -14.23 -29.02
N THR A 53 19.54 -14.49 -28.22
CA THR A 53 19.67 -15.18 -26.92
C THR A 53 20.01 -16.66 -27.09
N ASN A 54 19.40 -17.34 -28.07
CA ASN A 54 19.50 -18.79 -28.23
C ASN A 54 20.55 -19.25 -29.28
N TRP A 55 21.14 -18.31 -30.03
CA TRP A 55 22.23 -18.53 -30.97
C TRP A 55 23.25 -17.40 -30.87
N THR A 56 24.51 -17.74 -30.59
CA THR A 56 25.62 -16.78 -30.65
C THR A 56 26.11 -16.55 -32.08
N THR A 57 26.06 -17.59 -32.91
CA THR A 57 26.20 -17.55 -34.37
C THR A 57 25.28 -18.61 -34.99
N SER A 58 24.93 -18.46 -36.26
CA SER A 58 24.19 -19.49 -36.99
C SER A 58 24.53 -19.45 -38.47
N ASP A 59 24.91 -20.59 -39.06
CA ASP A 59 25.20 -20.67 -40.51
C ASP A 59 23.94 -20.45 -41.38
N ASN A 60 22.75 -20.68 -40.81
CA ASN A 60 21.46 -20.58 -41.49
C ASN A 60 20.50 -19.70 -40.68
N VAL A 61 19.69 -18.90 -41.36
CA VAL A 61 18.55 -18.18 -40.78
C VAL A 61 17.32 -18.45 -41.61
N VAL A 62 16.17 -18.63 -40.97
CA VAL A 62 14.88 -18.69 -41.65
C VAL A 62 14.19 -17.33 -41.49
N LEU A 63 13.81 -16.70 -42.61
CA LEU A 63 13.14 -15.41 -42.65
C LEU A 63 11.70 -15.60 -43.16
N VAL A 64 10.73 -15.13 -42.38
CA VAL A 64 9.30 -15.18 -42.69
C VAL A 64 8.67 -13.81 -42.47
N SER A 65 7.48 -13.59 -43.04
CA SER A 65 6.70 -12.38 -42.77
C SER A 65 6.09 -12.40 -41.37
N GLY A 66 6.16 -11.29 -40.65
CA GLY A 66 5.49 -11.05 -39.37
C GLY A 66 4.02 -10.62 -39.52
N GLU A 67 3.53 -10.46 -40.75
CA GLU A 67 2.20 -9.94 -41.07
C GLU A 67 1.21 -11.02 -41.53
N GLY A 68 1.68 -12.22 -41.86
CA GLY A 68 0.84 -13.38 -42.17
C GLY A 68 1.40 -14.72 -41.69
N TYR A 69 0.61 -15.49 -40.93
CA TYR A 69 1.08 -16.74 -40.31
C TYR A 69 1.23 -17.91 -41.29
N ALA A 70 0.48 -17.89 -42.39
CA ALA A 70 0.19 -19.09 -43.16
C ALA A 70 1.43 -19.73 -43.79
N ASP A 71 2.33 -18.89 -44.31
CA ASP A 71 3.64 -19.30 -44.81
C ASP A 71 4.60 -19.60 -43.64
N ALA A 72 4.47 -18.82 -42.56
CA ALA A 72 5.40 -18.80 -41.44
C ALA A 72 5.38 -20.10 -40.61
N VAL A 73 4.22 -20.74 -40.41
CA VAL A 73 4.13 -22.00 -39.64
C VAL A 73 4.88 -23.18 -40.29
N SER A 74 5.11 -23.13 -41.60
CA SER A 74 5.91 -24.16 -42.28
C SER A 74 7.40 -24.11 -41.90
N ALA A 75 7.86 -23.03 -41.29
CA ALA A 75 9.25 -22.77 -40.96
C ALA A 75 9.80 -23.64 -39.83
N SER A 76 9.00 -24.05 -38.84
CA SER A 76 9.53 -24.60 -37.58
C SER A 76 10.30 -25.91 -37.77
N ALA A 77 9.79 -26.83 -38.62
CA ALA A 77 10.49 -28.08 -38.94
C ALA A 77 11.78 -27.83 -39.73
N LEU A 78 11.78 -26.84 -40.63
CA LEU A 78 12.96 -26.43 -41.38
C LEU A 78 14.01 -25.78 -40.49
N ALA A 79 13.59 -24.87 -39.62
CA ALA A 79 14.44 -24.20 -38.63
C ALA A 79 15.13 -25.22 -37.72
N LYS A 80 14.40 -26.23 -37.24
CA LYS A 80 14.98 -27.37 -36.50
C LYS A 80 16.03 -28.12 -37.31
N LYS A 81 15.70 -28.52 -38.55
CA LYS A 81 16.60 -29.29 -39.41
C LYS A 81 17.89 -28.54 -39.72
N LEU A 82 17.80 -27.22 -39.90
CA LEU A 82 18.93 -26.34 -40.18
C LEU A 82 19.68 -25.86 -38.93
N ASN A 83 19.16 -26.16 -37.73
CA ASN A 83 19.55 -25.55 -36.47
C ASN A 83 19.59 -24.01 -36.55
N ALA A 84 18.57 -23.42 -37.16
CA ALA A 84 18.48 -22.00 -37.48
C ALA A 84 17.42 -21.29 -36.62
N PRO A 85 17.63 -20.01 -36.25
CA PRO A 85 16.55 -19.19 -35.71
C PRO A 85 15.56 -18.77 -36.80
N ILE A 86 14.34 -18.43 -36.38
CA ILE A 86 13.35 -17.74 -37.21
C ILE A 86 13.44 -16.25 -36.90
N LEU A 87 13.61 -15.43 -37.94
CA LEU A 87 13.47 -13.98 -37.87
C LEU A 87 12.19 -13.56 -38.59
N LEU A 88 11.59 -12.47 -38.12
CA LEU A 88 10.39 -11.88 -38.70
C LEU A 88 10.73 -10.58 -39.41
N THR A 89 10.02 -10.27 -40.49
CA THR A 89 10.11 -8.99 -41.19
C THR A 89 8.74 -8.54 -41.70
N THR A 90 8.57 -7.25 -41.97
CA THR A 90 7.39 -6.75 -42.71
C THR A 90 7.45 -7.24 -44.17
N GLY A 91 6.32 -7.20 -44.89
CA GLY A 91 6.27 -7.68 -46.27
C GLY A 91 7.05 -6.82 -47.27
N THR A 92 7.26 -5.53 -46.98
CA THR A 92 7.88 -4.57 -47.91
C THR A 92 9.25 -4.10 -47.46
N THR A 93 9.53 -4.09 -46.15
CA THR A 93 10.78 -3.60 -45.56
C THR A 93 11.43 -4.64 -44.66
N LEU A 94 12.76 -4.82 -44.78
CA LEU A 94 13.52 -5.64 -43.82
C LEU A 94 13.54 -4.92 -42.46
N SER A 95 12.93 -5.51 -41.43
CA SER A 95 12.94 -4.93 -40.07
C SER A 95 14.37 -4.66 -39.60
N SER A 96 14.58 -3.54 -38.91
CA SER A 96 15.85 -3.19 -38.28
C SER A 96 16.30 -4.25 -37.28
N ASP A 97 15.38 -4.86 -36.53
CA ASP A 97 15.67 -5.93 -35.59
C ASP A 97 16.14 -7.20 -36.30
N ALA A 98 15.48 -7.55 -37.41
CA ALA A 98 15.90 -8.67 -38.24
C ALA A 98 17.29 -8.42 -38.85
N GLN A 99 17.55 -7.21 -39.34
CA GLN A 99 18.86 -6.82 -39.85
C GLN A 99 19.94 -6.89 -38.75
N GLY A 100 19.67 -6.34 -37.55
CA GLY A 100 20.59 -6.39 -36.41
C GLY A 100 20.88 -7.83 -35.95
N ALA A 101 19.87 -8.70 -35.95
CA ALA A 101 20.04 -10.12 -35.67
C ALA A 101 20.88 -10.82 -36.76
N LEU A 102 20.67 -10.51 -38.05
CA LEU A 102 21.51 -11.04 -39.14
C LEU A 102 22.97 -10.60 -39.00
N ASP A 103 23.22 -9.36 -38.61
CA ASP A 103 24.57 -8.82 -38.39
C ASP A 103 25.27 -9.47 -37.19
N THR A 104 24.49 -9.81 -36.16
CA THR A 104 24.96 -10.52 -34.96
C THR A 104 25.26 -11.98 -35.26
N LEU A 105 24.31 -12.70 -35.88
CA LEU A 105 24.38 -14.15 -36.12
C LEU A 105 25.33 -14.53 -37.26
N LYS A 106 25.55 -13.60 -38.20
CA LYS A 106 26.43 -13.73 -39.38
C LYS A 106 26.15 -14.99 -40.21
N PRO A 107 24.91 -15.22 -40.68
CA PRO A 107 24.59 -16.40 -41.45
C PRO A 107 25.24 -16.43 -42.83
N LYS A 108 25.42 -17.64 -43.35
CA LYS A 108 25.82 -17.87 -44.75
C LYS A 108 24.59 -17.98 -45.65
N ASN A 109 23.54 -18.65 -45.14
CA ASN A 109 22.32 -18.92 -45.89
C ASN A 109 21.11 -18.27 -45.22
N VAL A 110 20.25 -17.66 -46.02
CA VAL A 110 18.94 -17.15 -45.58
C VAL A 110 17.84 -17.87 -46.35
N TYR A 111 17.00 -18.61 -45.63
CA TYR A 111 15.85 -19.33 -46.16
C TYR A 111 14.62 -18.42 -46.06
N VAL A 112 14.21 -17.87 -47.20
CA VAL A 112 13.06 -16.96 -47.28
C VAL A 112 11.82 -17.79 -47.59
N ILE A 113 10.88 -17.86 -46.64
CA ILE A 113 9.65 -18.62 -46.78
C ILE A 113 8.47 -17.68 -47.06
N GLY A 114 7.71 -18.01 -48.09
CA GLY A 114 6.61 -17.22 -48.62
C GLY A 114 6.91 -16.66 -50.02
N GLY A 115 5.87 -16.30 -50.75
CA GLY A 115 5.97 -15.71 -52.10
C GLY A 115 6.39 -14.24 -52.07
N ASN A 116 6.49 -13.61 -53.25
CA ASN A 116 6.81 -12.18 -53.38
C ASN A 116 5.77 -11.25 -52.76
N ALA A 117 4.54 -11.72 -52.58
CA ALA A 117 3.49 -10.99 -51.87
C ALA A 117 3.70 -10.96 -50.35
N SER A 118 4.37 -11.98 -49.78
CA SER A 118 4.64 -12.09 -48.34
C SER A 118 5.95 -11.44 -47.96
N ILE A 119 6.98 -11.55 -48.82
CA ILE A 119 8.27 -10.88 -48.68
C ILE A 119 8.70 -10.39 -50.06
N SER A 120 8.74 -9.07 -50.23
CA SER A 120 8.95 -8.39 -51.50
C SER A 120 10.27 -8.78 -52.20
N GLN A 121 10.30 -8.56 -53.53
CA GLN A 121 11.51 -8.78 -54.32
C GLN A 121 12.68 -7.87 -53.86
N SER A 122 12.39 -6.65 -53.39
CA SER A 122 13.43 -5.71 -52.93
C SER A 122 14.18 -6.23 -51.71
N ILE A 123 13.48 -6.83 -50.73
CA ILE A 123 14.13 -7.48 -49.57
C ILE A 123 15.04 -8.62 -50.05
N ARG A 124 14.54 -9.47 -50.95
CA ARG A 124 15.29 -10.63 -51.48
C ARG A 124 16.55 -10.19 -52.22
N ASP A 125 16.47 -9.16 -53.05
CA ASP A 125 17.61 -8.64 -53.80
C ASP A 125 18.64 -8.01 -52.86
N GLY A 126 18.19 -7.29 -51.83
CA GLY A 126 19.03 -6.76 -50.76
C GLY A 126 19.79 -7.87 -50.03
N LEU A 127 19.11 -8.95 -49.65
CA LEU A 127 19.74 -10.07 -48.97
C LEU A 127 20.69 -10.88 -49.88
N LYS A 128 20.36 -11.06 -51.17
CA LYS A 128 21.23 -11.76 -52.15
C LYS A 128 22.59 -11.11 -52.34
N SER A 129 22.69 -9.80 -52.08
CA SER A 129 23.97 -9.09 -52.15
C SER A 129 24.96 -9.50 -51.05
N LYS A 130 24.46 -10.09 -49.94
CA LYS A 130 25.25 -10.43 -48.75
C LYS A 130 25.22 -11.92 -48.38
N TYR A 131 24.17 -12.65 -48.75
CA TYR A 131 23.92 -14.03 -48.30
C TYR A 131 23.49 -14.95 -49.45
N THR A 132 23.63 -16.27 -49.26
CA THR A 132 23.05 -17.27 -50.17
C THR A 132 21.57 -17.46 -49.86
N LEU A 133 20.69 -17.07 -50.78
CA LEU A 133 19.24 -17.16 -50.54
C LEU A 133 18.64 -18.44 -51.08
N LYS A 134 17.84 -19.10 -50.23
CA LYS A 134 16.95 -20.20 -50.62
C LYS A 134 15.51 -19.71 -50.50
N GLU A 135 14.85 -19.58 -51.64
CA GLU A 135 13.48 -19.06 -51.71
C GLU A 135 12.49 -20.22 -51.78
N LEU A 136 11.61 -20.30 -50.78
CA LEU A 136 10.62 -21.36 -50.62
C LEU A 136 9.22 -20.73 -50.59
N GLY A 137 8.56 -20.66 -51.74
CA GLY A 137 7.23 -20.07 -51.86
C GLY A 137 6.41 -20.69 -52.98
N GLY A 138 5.08 -20.65 -52.84
CA GLY A 138 4.12 -21.08 -53.85
C GLY A 138 3.02 -20.02 -54.08
N SER A 139 2.02 -20.35 -54.90
CA SER A 139 0.90 -19.42 -55.18
C SER A 139 -0.06 -19.27 -53.99
N ASN A 140 0.01 -20.17 -53.02
CA ASN A 140 -0.78 -20.14 -51.78
C ASN A 140 0.00 -20.83 -50.64
N ARG A 141 -0.53 -20.74 -49.42
CA ARG A 141 0.06 -21.31 -48.20
C ARG A 141 0.33 -22.82 -48.26
N TYR A 142 -0.50 -23.57 -48.99
CA TYR A 142 -0.37 -25.02 -49.11
C TYR A 142 0.80 -25.38 -50.05
N GLU A 143 0.93 -24.67 -51.16
CA GLU A 143 2.06 -24.82 -52.06
C GLU A 143 3.39 -24.34 -51.45
N THR A 144 3.38 -23.23 -50.71
CA THR A 144 4.54 -22.78 -49.93
C THR A 144 4.97 -23.86 -48.95
N ASN A 145 4.02 -24.42 -48.19
CA ASN A 145 4.30 -25.51 -47.25
C ASN A 145 4.87 -26.77 -47.94
N VAL A 146 4.37 -27.15 -49.13
CA VAL A 146 4.96 -28.25 -49.91
C VAL A 146 6.36 -27.92 -50.45
N ALA A 147 6.64 -26.65 -50.78
CA ALA A 147 8.00 -26.24 -51.16
C ALA A 147 8.98 -26.43 -50.00
N VAL A 148 8.57 -26.09 -48.78
CA VAL A 148 9.35 -26.36 -47.56
C VAL A 148 9.50 -27.86 -47.30
N ALA A 149 8.43 -28.65 -47.49
CA ALA A 149 8.47 -30.11 -47.37
C ALA A 149 9.47 -30.76 -48.34
N LYS A 150 9.51 -30.31 -49.61
CA LYS A 150 10.48 -30.78 -50.60
C LYS A 150 11.91 -30.42 -50.21
N GLU A 151 12.13 -29.24 -49.62
CA GLU A 151 13.45 -28.87 -49.10
C GLU A 151 13.84 -29.70 -47.88
N LEU A 152 12.92 -30.01 -46.98
CA LEU A 152 13.20 -30.93 -45.88
C LEU A 152 13.65 -32.31 -46.39
N VAL A 153 13.00 -32.84 -47.44
CA VAL A 153 13.42 -34.08 -48.11
C VAL A 153 14.81 -33.94 -48.73
N SER A 154 15.09 -32.83 -49.41
CA SER A 154 16.42 -32.57 -50.00
C SER A 154 17.53 -32.51 -48.94
N LEU A 155 17.20 -32.03 -47.74
CA LEU A 155 18.06 -32.01 -46.57
C LEU A 155 18.11 -33.36 -45.81
N GLY A 156 17.44 -34.40 -46.33
CA GLY A 156 17.47 -35.76 -45.81
C GLY A 156 16.49 -36.05 -44.68
N VAL A 157 15.40 -35.29 -44.56
CA VAL A 157 14.25 -35.65 -43.71
C VAL A 157 13.41 -36.70 -44.43
N SER A 158 13.02 -37.76 -43.72
CA SER A 158 12.19 -38.82 -44.32
C SER A 158 10.79 -38.31 -44.64
N ALA A 159 10.31 -38.57 -45.86
CA ALA A 159 8.91 -38.36 -46.23
C ALA A 159 8.03 -39.58 -45.88
N SER A 160 8.55 -40.60 -45.20
CA SER A 160 7.79 -41.81 -44.84
C SER A 160 6.65 -41.54 -43.85
N ASP A 161 6.82 -40.57 -42.96
CA ASP A 161 5.87 -40.23 -41.91
C ASP A 161 5.66 -38.71 -41.91
N VAL A 162 4.42 -38.30 -42.10
CA VAL A 162 4.04 -36.89 -42.19
C VAL A 162 2.86 -36.59 -41.27
N MET A 163 2.82 -35.35 -40.77
CA MET A 163 1.69 -34.82 -40.05
C MET A 163 0.92 -33.84 -40.94
N VAL A 164 -0.40 -33.84 -40.86
CA VAL A 164 -1.27 -32.92 -41.61
C VAL A 164 -2.14 -32.14 -40.63
N VAL A 165 -2.18 -30.81 -40.79
CA VAL A 165 -2.99 -29.91 -39.95
C VAL A 165 -3.81 -28.94 -40.81
N GLY A 166 -4.83 -28.35 -40.19
CA GLY A 166 -5.58 -27.26 -40.80
C GLY A 166 -4.69 -26.05 -41.12
N GLY A 167 -4.81 -25.54 -42.34
CA GLY A 167 -4.08 -24.36 -42.79
C GLY A 167 -4.88 -23.05 -42.70
N GLN A 168 -6.10 -23.06 -42.15
CA GLN A 168 -7.00 -21.88 -42.08
C GLN A 168 -6.98 -21.15 -40.72
N GLY A 169 -6.40 -21.76 -39.68
CA GLY A 169 -6.06 -21.11 -38.41
C GLY A 169 -4.65 -21.50 -37.97
N PHE A 170 -3.93 -20.61 -37.29
CA PHE A 170 -2.53 -20.86 -36.93
C PHE A 170 -2.36 -21.81 -35.75
N ALA A 171 -3.29 -21.81 -34.80
CA ALA A 171 -3.05 -22.41 -33.50
C ALA A 171 -2.96 -23.95 -33.52
N ASP A 172 -3.76 -24.63 -34.35
CA ASP A 172 -3.62 -26.07 -34.58
C ASP A 172 -2.24 -26.40 -35.17
N ALA A 173 -1.79 -25.58 -36.12
CA ALA A 173 -0.50 -25.76 -36.77
C ALA A 173 0.67 -25.45 -35.82
N LEU A 174 0.57 -24.42 -34.98
CA LEU A 174 1.56 -24.10 -33.94
C LEU A 174 1.61 -25.14 -32.81
N SER A 175 0.50 -25.83 -32.55
CA SER A 175 0.46 -26.94 -31.59
C SER A 175 1.21 -28.17 -32.08
N VAL A 176 1.21 -28.41 -33.40
CA VAL A 176 1.76 -29.63 -34.00
C VAL A 176 3.17 -29.41 -34.57
N ALA A 177 3.53 -28.19 -34.96
CA ALA A 177 4.83 -27.87 -35.53
C ALA A 177 6.03 -28.27 -34.64
N PRO A 178 6.02 -28.01 -33.31
CA PRO A 178 7.06 -28.50 -32.41
C PRO A 178 7.14 -30.03 -32.37
N VAL A 179 6.00 -30.73 -32.42
CA VAL A 179 5.92 -32.19 -32.41
C VAL A 179 6.50 -32.77 -33.70
N ALA A 180 6.11 -32.23 -34.85
CA ALA A 180 6.66 -32.64 -36.14
C ALA A 180 8.18 -32.43 -36.19
N ALA A 181 8.66 -31.27 -35.70
CA ALA A 181 10.07 -30.98 -35.59
C ALA A 181 10.81 -31.94 -34.61
N ALA A 182 10.21 -32.24 -33.45
CA ALA A 182 10.74 -33.16 -32.45
C ALA A 182 10.90 -34.59 -32.99
N LYS A 183 9.90 -35.07 -33.74
CA LYS A 183 9.91 -36.41 -34.35
C LYS A 183 10.72 -36.47 -35.65
N GLY A 184 11.22 -35.34 -36.14
CA GLY A 184 11.89 -35.25 -37.44
C GLY A 184 10.96 -35.62 -38.60
N GLN A 185 9.68 -35.28 -38.49
CA GLN A 185 8.65 -35.51 -39.49
C GLN A 185 8.32 -34.23 -40.27
N ILE A 186 7.73 -34.39 -41.45
CA ILE A 186 7.28 -33.27 -42.28
C ILE A 186 5.87 -32.87 -41.85
N LEU A 187 5.66 -31.57 -41.59
CA LEU A 187 4.35 -30.98 -41.36
C LEU A 187 3.78 -30.45 -42.66
N LEU A 188 2.58 -30.91 -43.01
CA LEU A 188 1.83 -30.47 -44.17
C LEU A 188 0.56 -29.70 -43.77
N LEU A 189 0.21 -28.67 -44.53
CA LEU A 189 -1.03 -27.92 -44.37
C LEU A 189 -2.10 -28.44 -45.33
N ALA A 190 -3.36 -28.48 -44.88
CA ALA A 190 -4.53 -28.81 -45.69
C ALA A 190 -5.78 -28.05 -45.21
N ASN A 191 -6.89 -28.13 -45.94
CA ASN A 191 -8.22 -27.66 -45.55
C ASN A 191 -9.30 -28.55 -46.17
N ASN A 192 -10.57 -28.17 -45.99
CA ASN A 192 -11.72 -28.87 -46.57
C ASN A 192 -11.94 -28.64 -48.08
N ASP A 193 -11.03 -27.92 -48.72
CA ASP A 193 -11.01 -27.76 -50.17
C ASP A 193 -9.93 -28.69 -50.75
N GLN A 194 -10.37 -29.66 -51.53
CA GLN A 194 -9.47 -30.65 -52.11
C GLN A 194 -8.49 -30.02 -53.11
N ASP A 195 -8.92 -29.00 -53.87
CA ASP A 195 -8.07 -28.36 -54.86
C ASP A 195 -6.96 -27.56 -54.17
N ALA A 196 -7.30 -26.81 -53.12
CA ALA A 196 -6.32 -26.09 -52.30
C ALA A 196 -5.34 -27.05 -51.59
N SER A 197 -5.80 -28.24 -51.19
CA SER A 197 -4.98 -29.27 -50.53
C SER A 197 -4.26 -30.22 -51.49
N GLN A 198 -4.46 -30.07 -52.80
CA GLN A 198 -4.01 -31.05 -53.79
C GLN A 198 -2.49 -31.21 -53.82
N ALA A 199 -1.74 -30.14 -53.55
CA ALA A 199 -0.28 -30.18 -53.45
C ALA A 199 0.19 -31.11 -52.32
N ALA A 200 -0.43 -31.01 -51.13
CA ALA A 200 -0.12 -31.86 -49.98
C ALA A 200 -0.53 -33.32 -50.23
N ILE A 201 -1.70 -33.54 -50.86
CA ILE A 201 -2.18 -34.87 -51.25
C ILE A 201 -1.20 -35.54 -52.22
N ASN A 202 -0.72 -34.79 -53.22
CA ASN A 202 0.27 -35.29 -54.17
C ASN A 202 1.59 -35.62 -53.48
N PHE A 203 2.08 -34.74 -52.60
CA PHE A 203 3.31 -34.99 -51.83
C PHE A 203 3.22 -36.32 -51.04
N VAL A 204 2.09 -36.57 -50.38
CA VAL A 204 1.86 -37.82 -49.63
C VAL A 204 1.87 -39.04 -50.55
N LYS A 205 1.18 -38.97 -51.71
CA LYS A 205 1.09 -40.08 -52.66
C LYS A 205 2.42 -40.39 -53.33
N ASP A 206 3.14 -39.35 -53.75
CA ASP A 206 4.44 -39.47 -54.43
C ASP A 206 5.50 -40.10 -53.53
N ASN A 207 5.39 -39.91 -52.20
CA ASN A 207 6.32 -40.46 -51.21
C ASN A 207 5.78 -41.69 -50.45
N ASN A 208 4.56 -42.13 -50.76
CA ASN A 208 3.87 -43.22 -50.08
C ASN A 208 3.86 -43.06 -48.54
N SER A 209 3.61 -41.84 -48.08
CA SER A 209 3.71 -41.44 -46.67
C SER A 209 2.60 -42.05 -45.79
N LYS A 210 2.95 -42.38 -44.55
CA LYS A 210 2.02 -42.58 -43.45
C LYS A 210 1.61 -41.22 -42.89
N VAL A 211 0.31 -40.97 -42.78
CA VAL A 211 -0.21 -39.65 -42.42
C VAL A 211 -0.86 -39.67 -41.04
N THR A 212 -0.48 -38.70 -40.21
CA THR A 212 -1.23 -38.35 -38.98
C THR A 212 -1.92 -37.01 -39.17
N VAL A 213 -3.24 -37.01 -39.33
CA VAL A 213 -4.05 -35.79 -39.33
C VAL A 213 -4.27 -35.34 -37.90
N VAL A 214 -4.11 -34.05 -37.61
CA VAL A 214 -4.43 -33.46 -36.31
C VAL A 214 -5.48 -32.37 -36.51
N GLY A 215 -6.53 -32.40 -35.67
CA GLY A 215 -7.64 -31.47 -35.72
C GLY A 215 -8.99 -32.17 -35.89
N THR A 216 -10.05 -31.43 -35.59
CA THR A 216 -11.43 -31.95 -35.66
C THR A 216 -11.85 -32.24 -37.10
N THR A 217 -12.96 -32.96 -37.27
CA THR A 217 -13.58 -33.20 -38.58
C THR A 217 -14.05 -31.92 -39.28
N ASN A 218 -14.25 -30.83 -38.52
CA ASN A 218 -14.61 -29.52 -39.07
C ASN A 218 -13.41 -28.83 -39.70
N VAL A 219 -12.21 -29.05 -39.18
CA VAL A 219 -10.97 -28.45 -39.71
C VAL A 219 -10.43 -29.26 -40.89
N ILE A 220 -10.35 -30.59 -40.74
CA ILE A 220 -10.03 -31.53 -41.81
C ILE A 220 -11.09 -32.63 -41.83
N SER A 221 -11.97 -32.61 -42.82
CA SER A 221 -13.06 -33.56 -43.02
C SER A 221 -12.54 -34.95 -43.35
N ASP A 222 -13.40 -35.96 -43.16
CA ASP A 222 -13.04 -37.33 -43.53
C ASP A 222 -12.85 -37.51 -45.03
N ALA A 223 -13.50 -36.68 -45.86
CA ALA A 223 -13.27 -36.66 -47.30
C ALA A 223 -11.80 -36.32 -47.62
N ILE A 224 -11.27 -35.24 -47.03
CA ILE A 224 -9.88 -34.82 -47.23
C ILE A 224 -8.91 -35.79 -46.57
N LYS A 225 -9.20 -36.26 -45.35
CA LYS A 225 -8.42 -37.31 -44.68
C LYS A 225 -8.25 -38.54 -45.58
N ASN A 226 -9.33 -39.02 -46.19
CA ASN A 226 -9.31 -40.18 -47.07
C ASN A 226 -8.60 -39.90 -48.40
N ALA A 227 -8.56 -38.64 -48.86
CA ALA A 227 -7.86 -38.26 -50.09
C ALA A 227 -6.33 -38.47 -50.00
N PHE A 228 -5.77 -38.47 -48.78
CA PHE A 228 -4.35 -38.78 -48.52
C PHE A 228 -4.00 -40.27 -48.66
N GLY A 229 -4.98 -41.18 -48.70
CA GLY A 229 -4.77 -42.62 -48.91
C GLY A 229 -5.27 -43.49 -47.75
N SER A 230 -4.89 -44.77 -47.75
CA SER A 230 -5.38 -45.77 -46.79
C SER A 230 -4.61 -45.82 -45.47
N ASN A 231 -3.44 -45.18 -45.37
CA ASN A 231 -2.57 -45.21 -44.19
C ASN A 231 -2.62 -43.88 -43.41
N VAL A 232 -3.83 -43.52 -42.95
CA VAL A 232 -4.10 -42.22 -42.32
C VAL A 232 -4.76 -42.39 -40.95
N THR A 233 -4.10 -41.89 -39.90
CA THR A 233 -4.63 -41.82 -38.53
C THR A 233 -5.03 -40.38 -38.18
N ARG A 234 -5.94 -40.20 -37.22
CA ARG A 234 -6.35 -38.87 -36.72
C ARG A 234 -6.06 -38.74 -35.23
N VAL A 235 -5.53 -37.59 -34.82
CA VAL A 235 -5.55 -37.09 -33.45
C VAL A 235 -6.62 -35.99 -33.39
N ASP A 236 -7.70 -36.25 -32.65
CA ASP A 236 -8.83 -35.31 -32.58
C ASP A 236 -8.45 -34.03 -31.80
N GLY A 237 -8.84 -32.89 -32.38
CA GLY A 237 -8.63 -31.56 -31.79
C GLY A 237 -9.62 -31.22 -30.67
N GLY A 238 -9.49 -30.00 -30.15
CA GLY A 238 -10.30 -29.48 -29.07
C GLY A 238 -11.51 -28.65 -29.49
N SER A 239 -12.29 -28.22 -28.49
CA SER A 239 -13.34 -27.20 -28.67
C SER A 239 -12.78 -25.80 -28.89
N SER A 240 -11.53 -25.56 -28.46
CA SER A 240 -10.79 -24.31 -28.65
C SER A 240 -9.37 -24.59 -29.13
N ARG A 241 -8.68 -23.55 -29.60
CA ARG A 241 -7.26 -23.61 -29.97
C ARG A 241 -6.35 -24.09 -28.83
N PHE A 242 -6.70 -23.75 -27.59
CA PHE A 242 -5.97 -24.14 -26.38
C PHE A 242 -6.26 -25.59 -25.99
N ASP A 243 -7.51 -26.05 -26.11
CA ASP A 243 -7.86 -27.46 -25.90
C ASP A 243 -7.19 -28.35 -26.97
N THR A 244 -7.12 -27.91 -28.24
CA THR A 244 -6.33 -28.61 -29.26
C THR A 244 -4.86 -28.71 -28.83
N ASN A 245 -4.25 -27.61 -28.37
CA ASN A 245 -2.85 -27.62 -27.92
C ASN A 245 -2.61 -28.66 -26.83
N LEU A 246 -3.41 -28.66 -25.76
CA LEU A 246 -3.27 -29.62 -24.66
C LEU A 246 -3.52 -31.07 -25.10
N LYS A 247 -4.48 -31.33 -25.99
CA LYS A 247 -4.72 -32.67 -26.55
C LYS A 247 -3.56 -33.15 -27.41
N VAL A 248 -2.96 -32.29 -28.21
CA VAL A 248 -1.76 -32.60 -29.02
C VAL A 248 -0.60 -32.93 -28.10
N LEU A 249 -0.30 -32.07 -27.12
CA LEU A 249 0.78 -32.31 -26.17
C LEU A 249 0.60 -33.64 -25.42
N LYS A 250 -0.63 -33.95 -25.00
CA LYS A 250 -0.96 -35.23 -24.36
C LYS A 250 -0.81 -36.44 -25.29
N ALA A 251 -1.23 -36.33 -26.55
CA ALA A 251 -1.14 -37.41 -27.53
C ALA A 251 0.31 -37.75 -27.90
N PHE A 252 1.20 -36.77 -27.83
CA PHE A 252 2.61 -36.90 -28.21
C PHE A 252 3.58 -36.71 -27.03
N SER A 253 3.12 -36.88 -25.79
CA SER A 253 3.94 -36.65 -24.60
C SER A 253 5.20 -37.52 -24.55
N SER A 254 5.15 -38.74 -25.10
CA SER A 254 6.33 -39.62 -25.21
C SER A 254 7.37 -39.16 -26.23
N ASP A 255 7.00 -38.26 -27.14
CA ASP A 255 7.88 -37.69 -28.17
C ASP A 255 8.49 -36.34 -27.75
N LEU A 256 8.00 -35.77 -26.65
CA LEU A 256 8.43 -34.47 -26.13
C LEU A 256 9.20 -34.64 -24.81
N LYS A 257 10.18 -33.77 -24.58
CA LYS A 257 11.00 -33.71 -23.37
C LYS A 257 10.56 -32.52 -22.55
N ALA A 258 9.79 -32.78 -21.50
CA ALA A 258 9.30 -31.76 -20.59
C ALA A 258 10.38 -31.14 -19.67
N ASP A 259 11.64 -31.59 -19.72
CA ASP A 259 12.75 -30.94 -18.97
C ASP A 259 12.83 -29.43 -19.27
N LYS A 260 12.55 -29.04 -20.53
CA LYS A 260 12.37 -27.64 -20.94
C LYS A 260 10.96 -27.46 -21.50
N LEU A 261 10.32 -26.34 -21.22
CA LEU A 261 8.96 -26.04 -21.68
C LEU A 261 8.88 -24.58 -22.16
N TYR A 262 8.14 -24.37 -23.25
CA TYR A 262 7.91 -23.05 -23.81
C TYR A 262 6.47 -22.61 -23.63
N VAL A 263 6.26 -21.34 -23.33
CA VAL A 263 4.93 -20.73 -23.18
C VAL A 263 4.83 -19.52 -24.11
N ALA A 264 3.73 -19.40 -24.83
CA ALA A 264 3.46 -18.23 -25.66
C ALA A 264 1.96 -17.96 -25.78
N ASN A 265 1.58 -16.69 -26.00
CA ASN A 265 0.19 -16.30 -26.22
C ASN A 265 -0.32 -16.80 -27.58
N ALA A 266 -1.60 -17.18 -27.65
CA ALA A 266 -2.31 -17.43 -28.91
C ALA A 266 -3.77 -16.93 -28.87
N SER A 267 -4.06 -15.92 -28.06
CA SER A 267 -5.38 -15.29 -27.90
C SER A 267 -5.98 -14.88 -29.25
N ALA A 268 -7.30 -14.99 -29.35
CA ALA A 268 -8.02 -14.46 -30.52
C ALA A 268 -7.94 -12.93 -30.51
N ALA A 269 -7.59 -12.35 -31.65
CA ALA A 269 -7.56 -10.91 -31.89
C ALA A 269 -8.28 -10.56 -33.21
N THR A 270 -8.58 -9.28 -33.44
CA THR A 270 -9.15 -8.79 -34.70
C THR A 270 -8.27 -7.67 -35.25
N PRO A 271 -7.50 -7.90 -36.34
CA PRO A 271 -7.33 -9.19 -37.03
C PRO A 271 -6.55 -10.22 -36.19
N ASP A 272 -6.79 -11.52 -36.43
CA ASP A 272 -6.22 -12.62 -35.64
C ASP A 272 -4.72 -12.80 -35.95
N ASN A 273 -3.89 -11.97 -35.30
CA ASN A 273 -2.48 -11.76 -35.65
C ASN A 273 -1.48 -12.01 -34.50
N LEU A 274 -1.94 -12.48 -33.33
CA LEU A 274 -1.12 -12.81 -32.15
C LEU A 274 -0.43 -14.19 -32.24
N TYR A 275 0.04 -14.56 -33.44
CA TYR A 275 0.69 -15.87 -33.67
C TYR A 275 2.21 -15.81 -33.62
N ALA A 276 2.80 -14.61 -33.69
CA ALA A 276 4.21 -14.40 -33.99
C ALA A 276 5.14 -14.95 -32.88
N ASP A 277 4.81 -14.68 -31.62
CA ASP A 277 5.60 -15.16 -30.48
C ASP A 277 5.52 -16.68 -30.35
N ALA A 278 4.31 -17.24 -30.51
CA ALA A 278 4.11 -18.69 -30.52
C ALA A 278 4.82 -19.37 -31.71
N LEU A 279 4.92 -18.70 -32.86
CA LEU A 279 5.70 -19.21 -33.99
C LEU A 279 7.20 -19.27 -33.66
N VAL A 280 7.76 -18.19 -33.13
CA VAL A 280 9.17 -18.13 -32.73
C VAL A 280 9.45 -19.17 -31.63
N ALA A 281 8.56 -19.27 -30.64
CA ALA A 281 8.61 -20.29 -29.60
C ALA A 281 8.54 -21.71 -30.18
N SER A 282 7.76 -21.94 -31.25
CA SER A 282 7.65 -23.26 -31.87
C SER A 282 8.97 -23.78 -32.46
N ALA A 283 9.82 -22.89 -32.99
CA ALA A 283 11.14 -23.26 -33.48
C ALA A 283 12.10 -23.62 -32.33
N LEU A 284 12.05 -22.88 -31.22
CA LEU A 284 12.79 -23.22 -30.01
C LEU A 284 12.32 -24.55 -29.42
N ALA A 285 11.01 -24.72 -29.27
CA ALA A 285 10.40 -25.95 -28.78
C ALA A 285 10.84 -27.14 -29.66
N GLY A 286 10.80 -27.02 -30.98
CA GLY A 286 11.37 -28.01 -31.90
C GLY A 286 12.87 -28.25 -31.68
N LYS A 287 13.69 -27.19 -31.53
CA LYS A 287 15.15 -27.28 -31.24
C LYS A 287 15.44 -28.11 -30.01
N TYR A 288 14.70 -27.92 -28.92
CA TYR A 288 14.92 -28.66 -27.68
C TYR A 288 14.07 -29.92 -27.53
N THR A 289 13.24 -30.24 -28.54
CA THR A 289 12.28 -31.37 -28.46
C THR A 289 11.33 -31.17 -27.27
N ALA A 290 10.96 -29.92 -26.98
CA ALA A 290 10.22 -29.47 -25.82
C ALA A 290 8.74 -29.21 -26.15
N PRO A 291 7.82 -29.29 -25.16
CA PRO A 291 6.45 -28.81 -25.31
C PRO A 291 6.39 -27.29 -25.57
N LEU A 292 5.47 -26.87 -26.44
CA LEU A 292 5.00 -25.49 -26.54
C LEU A 292 3.56 -25.44 -26.05
N VAL A 293 3.35 -24.79 -24.90
CA VAL A 293 2.05 -24.57 -24.30
C VAL A 293 1.53 -23.20 -24.73
N LEU A 294 0.31 -23.17 -25.27
CA LEU A 294 -0.35 -21.93 -25.67
C LEU A 294 -1.26 -21.42 -24.54
N VAL A 295 -1.14 -20.14 -24.21
CA VAL A 295 -1.97 -19.45 -23.21
C VAL A 295 -2.88 -18.40 -23.86
N ASP A 296 -3.99 -18.11 -23.21
CA ASP A 296 -4.92 -17.04 -23.58
C ASP A 296 -4.69 -15.82 -22.66
N LYS A 297 -5.70 -14.96 -22.53
CA LYS A 297 -5.73 -13.89 -21.53
C LYS A 297 -5.71 -14.45 -20.11
N ASP A 298 -5.22 -13.62 -19.20
CA ASP A 298 -5.17 -13.94 -17.77
C ASP A 298 -6.57 -14.26 -17.20
N GLY A 299 -6.63 -15.15 -16.21
CA GLY A 299 -7.85 -15.59 -15.55
C GLY A 299 -8.83 -16.45 -16.38
N THR A 300 -8.56 -16.70 -17.66
CA THR A 300 -9.43 -17.52 -18.51
C THR A 300 -9.29 -19.02 -18.21
N ASP A 301 -10.36 -19.80 -18.43
CA ASP A 301 -10.33 -21.26 -18.29
C ASP A 301 -9.24 -21.93 -19.15
N ALA A 302 -8.94 -21.35 -20.31
CA ALA A 302 -7.89 -21.81 -21.20
C ALA A 302 -6.50 -21.65 -20.56
N THR A 303 -6.20 -20.46 -20.03
CA THR A 303 -4.95 -20.19 -19.31
C THR A 303 -4.85 -21.03 -18.04
N ASN A 304 -5.93 -21.15 -17.25
CA ASN A 304 -5.97 -22.00 -16.06
C ASN A 304 -5.65 -23.46 -16.39
N SER A 305 -6.18 -23.97 -17.51
CA SER A 305 -5.91 -25.33 -17.99
C SER A 305 -4.46 -25.50 -18.46
N ALA A 306 -3.91 -24.49 -19.13
CA ALA A 306 -2.50 -24.47 -19.55
C ALA A 306 -1.54 -24.44 -18.35
N VAL A 307 -1.80 -23.59 -17.36
CA VAL A 307 -1.04 -23.54 -16.10
C VAL A 307 -1.11 -24.88 -15.37
N ALA A 308 -2.30 -25.48 -15.28
CA ALA A 308 -2.46 -26.80 -14.66
C ALA A 308 -1.66 -27.88 -15.40
N TYR A 309 -1.62 -27.84 -16.74
CA TYR A 309 -0.78 -28.73 -17.55
C TYR A 309 0.71 -28.51 -17.25
N ILE A 310 1.19 -27.26 -17.27
CA ILE A 310 2.60 -26.91 -17.02
C ILE A 310 3.05 -27.40 -15.63
N LYS A 311 2.20 -27.22 -14.61
CA LYS A 311 2.43 -27.73 -13.25
C LYS A 311 2.42 -29.26 -13.16
N GLY A 312 1.69 -29.93 -14.05
CA GLY A 312 1.67 -31.39 -14.15
C GLY A 312 2.96 -31.98 -14.72
N GLU A 313 3.61 -31.27 -15.63
CA GLU A 313 4.81 -31.73 -16.34
C GLU A 313 6.11 -31.65 -15.52
N ASN A 314 6.15 -30.88 -14.42
CA ASN A 314 7.33 -30.65 -13.58
C ASN A 314 8.58 -30.22 -14.40
N ALA A 315 8.40 -29.28 -15.32
CA ALA A 315 9.50 -28.77 -16.15
C ALA A 315 10.60 -28.11 -15.30
N LYS A 316 11.87 -28.34 -15.68
CA LYS A 316 13.06 -27.80 -14.97
C LYS A 316 13.47 -26.41 -15.47
N ASP A 317 13.01 -26.02 -16.64
CA ASP A 317 13.30 -24.76 -17.28
C ASP A 317 12.06 -24.34 -18.09
N ILE A 318 11.46 -23.20 -17.76
CA ILE A 318 10.29 -22.67 -18.45
C ILE A 318 10.67 -21.33 -19.07
N GLU A 319 10.49 -21.22 -20.39
CA GLU A 319 10.82 -20.00 -21.13
C GLU A 319 9.53 -19.44 -21.78
N VAL A 320 9.11 -18.28 -21.30
CA VAL A 320 7.96 -17.51 -21.79
C VAL A 320 8.41 -16.61 -22.92
N ILE A 321 7.76 -16.71 -24.07
CA ILE A 321 8.05 -15.90 -25.26
C ILE A 321 6.89 -14.92 -25.46
N GLY A 322 7.22 -13.63 -25.40
CA GLY A 322 6.25 -12.53 -25.50
C GLY A 322 6.30 -11.57 -24.30
N GLY A 323 5.93 -10.31 -24.55
CA GLY A 323 5.92 -9.25 -23.54
C GLY A 323 4.81 -9.42 -22.48
N THR A 324 4.83 -8.59 -21.45
CA THR A 324 3.84 -8.59 -20.36
C THR A 324 2.43 -8.29 -20.86
N GLY A 325 2.28 -7.48 -21.92
CA GLY A 325 0.99 -7.19 -22.54
C GLY A 325 0.29 -8.39 -23.21
N VAL A 326 1.01 -9.47 -23.52
CA VAL A 326 0.44 -10.69 -24.15
C VAL A 326 0.54 -11.93 -23.26
N VAL A 327 1.54 -12.01 -22.39
CA VAL A 327 1.60 -13.00 -21.31
C VAL A 327 1.89 -12.23 -20.02
N PRO A 328 0.87 -11.81 -19.24
CA PRO A 328 1.07 -11.07 -18.00
C PRO A 328 1.92 -11.82 -16.96
N ASP A 329 2.55 -11.09 -16.04
CA ASP A 329 3.37 -11.69 -14.99
C ASP A 329 2.53 -12.49 -13.98
N SER A 330 1.24 -12.21 -13.84
CA SER A 330 0.30 -13.05 -13.08
C SER A 330 0.29 -14.51 -13.56
N ILE A 331 0.32 -14.75 -14.88
CA ILE A 331 0.41 -16.10 -15.45
C ILE A 331 1.76 -16.75 -15.08
N ILE A 332 2.86 -15.97 -15.05
CA ILE A 332 4.18 -16.47 -14.64
C ILE A 332 4.20 -16.83 -13.14
N SER A 333 3.63 -15.99 -12.29
CA SER A 333 3.48 -16.25 -10.86
C SER A 333 2.65 -17.50 -10.62
N GLU A 334 1.53 -17.65 -11.34
CA GLU A 334 0.74 -18.86 -11.32
C GLU A 334 1.58 -20.07 -11.72
N ILE A 335 2.32 -20.04 -12.83
CA ILE A 335 3.17 -21.15 -13.30
C ILE A 335 4.25 -21.53 -12.27
N SER A 336 4.95 -20.53 -11.75
CA SER A 336 6.09 -20.72 -10.82
C SER A 336 5.65 -21.20 -9.44
N GLY A 337 4.35 -21.09 -9.11
CA GLY A 337 3.86 -21.40 -7.78
C GLY A 337 4.35 -20.40 -6.73
N GLN A 338 4.85 -19.25 -7.16
CA GLN A 338 4.91 -18.08 -6.29
C GLN A 338 3.47 -17.75 -5.93
N THR A 339 3.14 -17.83 -4.64
CA THR A 339 1.97 -17.13 -4.14
C THR A 339 2.12 -15.70 -4.57
N GLN A 340 1.18 -15.20 -5.39
CA GLN A 340 0.99 -13.76 -5.54
C GLN A 340 1.04 -13.19 -4.13
N THR A 341 1.91 -12.21 -3.93
CA THR A 341 1.81 -11.38 -2.73
C THR A 341 0.39 -10.83 -2.77
N THR A 342 -0.37 -11.06 -1.71
CA THR A 342 -1.60 -10.27 -1.48
C THR A 342 -1.26 -8.84 -1.11
N ASP A 343 0.03 -8.58 -0.84
CA ASP A 343 0.51 -7.28 -0.44
C ASP A 343 0.61 -6.39 -1.68
N PRO A 344 0.12 -5.14 -1.59
CA PRO A 344 0.24 -4.17 -2.67
C PRO A 344 1.69 -3.94 -3.04
N GLU A 345 2.01 -3.98 -4.34
CA GLU A 345 3.35 -3.63 -4.82
C GLU A 345 3.32 -3.00 -6.22
N VAL A 346 4.41 -2.32 -6.56
CA VAL A 346 4.66 -1.86 -7.93
C VAL A 346 5.18 -3.04 -8.74
N SER A 347 4.39 -3.48 -9.72
CA SER A 347 4.74 -4.58 -10.63
C SER A 347 5.80 -4.16 -11.65
N SER A 348 5.72 -2.94 -12.19
CA SER A 348 6.72 -2.44 -13.15
C SER A 348 6.65 -0.93 -13.30
N VAL A 349 7.79 -0.31 -13.57
CA VAL A 349 7.90 1.08 -14.03
C VAL A 349 8.62 1.11 -15.39
N SER A 350 8.03 1.77 -16.38
CA SER A 350 8.58 1.87 -17.75
C SER A 350 8.32 3.25 -18.35
N SER A 351 9.13 3.65 -19.33
CA SER A 351 8.87 4.87 -20.12
C SER A 351 7.84 4.59 -21.21
N VAL A 352 7.02 5.59 -21.52
CA VAL A 352 6.17 5.65 -22.71
C VAL A 352 6.59 6.91 -23.47
N GLY A 353 7.33 6.73 -24.55
CA GLY A 353 7.98 7.84 -25.24
C GLY A 353 9.00 8.59 -24.37
N LEU A 354 9.17 9.89 -24.64
CA LEU A 354 10.14 10.75 -23.94
C LEU A 354 9.56 11.60 -22.80
N ASN A 355 8.25 11.55 -22.55
CA ASN A 355 7.59 12.44 -21.59
C ASN A 355 6.55 11.75 -20.71
N GLN A 356 6.40 10.43 -20.80
CA GLN A 356 5.51 9.68 -19.92
C GLN A 356 6.21 8.52 -19.25
N ILE A 357 5.74 8.21 -18.04
CA ILE A 357 6.13 7.05 -17.26
C ILE A 357 4.85 6.24 -17.01
N LYS A 358 4.92 4.95 -17.27
CA LYS A 358 3.89 3.98 -16.93
C LYS A 358 4.29 3.23 -15.67
N VAL A 359 3.50 3.36 -14.62
CA VAL A 359 3.60 2.61 -13.37
C VAL A 359 2.47 1.59 -13.37
N VAL A 360 2.78 0.31 -13.13
CA VAL A 360 1.79 -0.76 -13.05
C VAL A 360 1.85 -1.38 -11.67
N PHE A 361 0.71 -1.49 -10.99
CA PHE A 361 0.55 -2.15 -9.70
C PHE A 361 0.08 -3.60 -9.88
N ASN A 362 0.44 -4.48 -8.94
CA ASN A 362 0.00 -5.88 -8.97
C ASN A 362 -1.52 -6.03 -8.69
N GLN A 363 -2.15 -5.02 -8.10
CA GLN A 363 -3.57 -4.96 -7.75
C GLN A 363 -4.15 -3.56 -7.93
N GLU A 364 -5.47 -3.45 -7.85
CA GLU A 364 -6.16 -2.16 -8.03
C GLU A 364 -5.76 -1.18 -6.92
N VAL A 365 -5.55 0.07 -7.30
CA VAL A 365 -5.17 1.18 -6.40
C VAL A 365 -6.27 2.22 -6.33
N ASP A 366 -6.24 3.00 -5.26
CA ASP A 366 -7.16 4.10 -5.03
C ASP A 366 -6.83 5.29 -5.95
N GLU A 367 -7.82 5.75 -6.71
CA GLU A 367 -7.72 6.83 -7.71
C GLU A 367 -7.11 8.11 -7.11
N ASP A 368 -7.67 8.59 -5.99
CA ASP A 368 -7.26 9.84 -5.36
C ASP A 368 -5.76 9.82 -4.97
N THR A 369 -5.27 8.73 -4.38
CA THR A 369 -3.85 8.61 -4.01
C THR A 369 -2.94 8.24 -5.19
N ALA A 370 -3.43 7.52 -6.19
CA ALA A 370 -2.69 7.14 -7.37
C ALA A 370 -2.46 8.32 -8.32
N GLU A 371 -3.41 9.25 -8.41
CA GLU A 371 -3.34 10.47 -9.23
C GLU A 371 -2.69 11.65 -8.52
N GLU A 372 -2.46 11.55 -7.22
CA GLU A 372 -1.68 12.52 -6.47
C GLU A 372 -0.22 12.50 -6.93
N VAL A 373 0.14 13.43 -7.81
CA VAL A 373 1.48 13.49 -8.44
C VAL A 373 2.61 13.58 -7.41
N ALA A 374 2.33 14.13 -6.21
CA ALA A 374 3.25 14.18 -5.07
C ALA A 374 3.67 12.82 -4.51
N ASN A 375 2.99 11.74 -4.91
CA ASN A 375 3.36 10.35 -4.60
C ASN A 375 4.45 9.78 -5.52
N TYR A 376 4.98 10.59 -6.44
CA TYR A 376 6.05 10.17 -7.35
C TYR A 376 7.27 11.08 -7.29
N LYS A 377 8.46 10.53 -7.49
CA LYS A 377 9.72 11.27 -7.65
C LYS A 377 10.41 10.88 -8.96
N VAL A 378 11.13 11.84 -9.52
CA VAL A 378 12.00 11.66 -10.69
C VAL A 378 13.38 12.21 -10.33
N ASP A 379 14.42 11.39 -10.45
CA ASP A 379 15.79 11.67 -10.00
C ASP A 379 15.85 12.21 -8.55
N GLY A 380 15.10 11.54 -7.66
CA GLY A 380 14.99 11.89 -6.24
C GLY A 380 14.18 13.15 -5.93
N SER A 381 13.71 13.89 -6.95
CA SER A 381 12.88 15.09 -6.77
C SER A 381 11.40 14.74 -6.86
N THR A 382 10.63 15.07 -5.82
CA THR A 382 9.16 14.89 -5.82
C THR A 382 8.53 15.71 -6.94
N LEU A 383 7.64 15.07 -7.71
CA LEU A 383 6.79 15.76 -8.68
C LEU A 383 5.69 16.49 -7.89
N THR A 384 5.57 17.81 -8.00
CA THR A 384 4.58 18.58 -7.25
C THR A 384 3.99 19.67 -8.11
N ASP A 385 2.81 20.17 -7.77
CA ASP A 385 2.18 21.35 -8.38
C ASP A 385 2.78 22.72 -7.96
N ASN A 386 3.74 22.74 -7.03
CA ASN A 386 4.25 23.98 -6.43
C ASN A 386 5.41 24.65 -7.19
N ALA A 387 5.37 25.97 -7.29
CA ALA A 387 6.37 26.83 -7.95
C ALA A 387 7.75 26.76 -7.27
N GLY A 388 8.60 25.83 -7.71
CA GLY A 388 9.96 25.64 -7.18
C GLY A 388 10.61 24.30 -7.54
N ASN A 389 9.84 23.32 -8.01
CA ASN A 389 10.33 21.96 -8.29
C ASN A 389 10.73 21.70 -9.75
N VAL A 390 11.37 20.55 -9.98
CA VAL A 390 11.99 20.18 -11.27
C VAL A 390 10.97 20.10 -12.40
N ASP A 391 9.73 19.69 -12.10
CA ASP A 391 8.62 19.59 -13.05
C ASP A 391 7.29 19.92 -12.35
N THR A 392 6.90 21.21 -12.37
CA THR A 392 5.77 21.72 -11.57
C THR A 392 4.40 21.44 -12.17
N ASP A 393 4.35 21.02 -13.43
CA ASP A 393 3.11 20.83 -14.17
C ASP A 393 2.92 19.35 -14.57
N ALA A 394 3.66 18.44 -13.93
CA ALA A 394 3.48 17.01 -14.12
C ALA A 394 2.12 16.56 -13.57
N VAL A 395 1.53 15.55 -14.19
CA VAL A 395 0.23 14.99 -13.80
C VAL A 395 0.32 13.48 -13.80
N ALA A 396 -0.33 12.84 -12.84
CA ALA A 396 -0.55 11.40 -12.80
C ALA A 396 -2.03 11.12 -13.06
N SER A 397 -2.32 10.11 -13.88
CA SER A 397 -3.68 9.67 -14.21
C SER A 397 -3.78 8.16 -14.06
N LEU A 398 -4.76 7.70 -13.29
CA LEU A 398 -5.08 6.29 -13.12
C LEU A 398 -5.93 5.86 -14.32
N GLN A 399 -5.53 4.75 -14.94
CA GLN A 399 -6.17 4.23 -16.13
C GLN A 399 -7.36 3.34 -15.74
N ASP A 400 -8.25 3.08 -16.70
CA ASP A 400 -9.48 2.28 -16.55
C ASP A 400 -9.30 0.88 -15.93
N ASP A 401 -8.10 0.30 -16.00
CA ASP A 401 -7.78 -0.98 -15.36
C ASP A 401 -7.61 -0.87 -13.82
N ASN A 402 -7.67 0.35 -13.27
CA ASN A 402 -7.41 0.73 -11.88
C ASN A 402 -6.05 0.26 -11.33
N LYS A 403 -5.11 -0.12 -12.21
CA LYS A 403 -3.80 -0.69 -11.85
C LYS A 403 -2.64 0.02 -12.52
N THR A 404 -2.91 0.75 -13.59
CA THR A 404 -1.90 1.46 -14.35
C THR A 404 -2.03 2.94 -14.08
N VAL A 405 -0.94 3.59 -13.67
CA VAL A 405 -0.85 5.06 -13.63
C VAL A 405 0.07 5.53 -14.74
N ILE A 406 -0.40 6.50 -15.53
CA ILE A 406 0.39 7.22 -16.51
C ILE A 406 0.77 8.58 -15.91
N ILE A 407 2.07 8.78 -15.70
CA ILE A 407 2.63 10.04 -15.24
C ILE A 407 3.14 10.78 -16.46
N THR A 408 2.54 11.93 -16.78
CA THR A 408 3.00 12.81 -17.86
C THR A 408 3.86 13.92 -17.27
N LEU A 409 5.12 13.95 -17.68
CA LEU A 409 6.10 14.97 -17.30
C LEU A 409 5.88 16.23 -18.13
N ALA A 410 5.92 17.41 -17.51
CA ALA A 410 5.88 18.65 -18.29
C ALA A 410 7.19 18.88 -19.04
N LYS A 411 8.31 18.35 -18.55
CA LYS A 411 9.62 18.37 -19.23
C LYS A 411 9.95 16.99 -19.77
N LYS A 412 10.03 16.89 -21.10
CA LYS A 412 10.51 15.66 -21.76
C LYS A 412 11.96 15.34 -21.41
N GLN A 413 12.23 14.05 -21.26
CA GLN A 413 13.57 13.48 -21.10
C GLN A 413 14.29 13.38 -22.45
N LYS A 414 15.60 13.16 -22.40
CA LYS A 414 16.41 12.98 -23.62
C LYS A 414 16.34 11.53 -24.10
N GLN A 415 16.68 11.32 -25.37
CA GLN A 415 16.84 9.96 -25.90
C GLN A 415 17.98 9.23 -25.19
N ASN A 416 17.69 8.02 -24.73
CA ASN A 416 18.54 7.14 -23.93
C ASN A 416 18.98 7.73 -22.58
N ASP A 417 18.16 8.58 -21.97
CA ASP A 417 18.41 9.09 -20.62
C ASP A 417 18.00 8.02 -19.59
N ASP A 418 18.88 7.73 -18.63
CA ASP A 418 18.59 6.81 -17.51
C ASP A 418 18.17 7.65 -16.30
N VAL A 419 16.94 7.44 -15.84
CA VAL A 419 16.30 8.28 -14.82
C VAL A 419 15.72 7.40 -13.72
N ASP A 420 15.97 7.75 -12.46
CA ASP A 420 15.39 7.03 -11.33
C ASP A 420 13.96 7.50 -11.08
N VAL A 421 13.00 6.58 -11.20
CA VAL A 421 11.60 6.84 -10.86
C VAL A 421 11.28 6.18 -9.53
N THR A 422 10.81 6.96 -8.57
CA THR A 422 10.35 6.46 -7.26
C THR A 422 8.84 6.62 -7.13
N VAL A 423 8.15 5.53 -6.86
CA VAL A 423 6.79 5.53 -6.31
C VAL A 423 6.93 5.58 -4.80
N LYS A 424 6.45 6.66 -4.16
CA LYS A 424 6.55 6.86 -2.71
C LYS A 424 5.55 5.98 -1.96
N LYS A 425 5.87 5.72 -0.68
CA LYS A 425 4.94 5.13 0.27
C LYS A 425 3.82 6.13 0.57
N GLY A 426 2.67 5.96 -0.09
CA GLY A 426 1.57 6.94 -0.07
C GLY A 426 0.31 6.43 -0.78
N ILE A 427 0.51 5.69 -1.88
CA ILE A 427 -0.57 5.13 -2.69
C ILE A 427 -1.28 4.01 -1.93
N LEU A 428 -2.61 4.04 -1.94
CA LEU A 428 -3.47 3.06 -1.29
C LEU A 428 -3.95 2.00 -2.29
N THR A 429 -4.29 0.83 -1.79
CA THR A 429 -5.11 -0.14 -2.54
C THR A 429 -6.50 0.43 -2.80
N ALA A 430 -7.20 -0.05 -3.82
CA ALA A 430 -8.55 0.44 -4.16
C ALA A 430 -9.57 0.27 -3.02
N ASP A 431 -9.39 -0.75 -2.17
CA ASP A 431 -10.19 -0.96 -0.95
C ASP A 431 -9.64 -0.20 0.27
N LYS A 432 -8.55 0.55 0.08
CA LYS A 432 -7.80 1.34 1.07
C LYS A 432 -7.30 0.55 2.28
N SER A 433 -7.29 -0.78 2.21
CA SER A 433 -6.83 -1.68 3.28
C SER A 433 -5.30 -1.80 3.36
N GLY A 434 -4.58 -1.47 2.28
CA GLY A 434 -3.13 -1.56 2.15
C GLY A 434 -2.49 -0.27 1.62
N THR A 435 -1.20 -0.06 1.92
CA THR A 435 -0.36 1.00 1.31
C THR A 435 0.67 0.34 0.43
N VAL A 436 0.84 0.81 -0.81
CA VAL A 436 1.94 0.40 -1.69
C VAL A 436 3.28 0.85 -1.07
N PRO A 437 4.24 -0.06 -0.83
CA PRO A 437 5.57 0.30 -0.34
C PRO A 437 6.32 1.23 -1.29
N GLU A 438 7.30 1.98 -0.78
CA GLU A 438 8.16 2.77 -1.65
C GLU A 438 8.95 1.85 -2.60
N PHE A 439 8.98 2.20 -3.89
CA PHE A 439 9.66 1.44 -4.93
C PHE A 439 10.42 2.39 -5.84
N THR A 440 11.69 2.12 -6.10
CA THR A 440 12.51 2.90 -7.04
C THR A 440 13.05 2.00 -8.14
N GLN A 441 12.93 2.45 -9.39
CA GLN A 441 13.47 1.78 -10.57
C GLN A 441 14.10 2.79 -11.53
N THR A 442 15.31 2.50 -11.99
CA THR A 442 15.93 3.24 -13.10
C THR A 442 15.24 2.87 -14.42
N VAL A 443 14.77 3.88 -15.14
CA VAL A 443 14.09 3.74 -16.43
C VAL A 443 14.90 4.46 -17.50
N THR A 444 15.17 3.77 -18.60
CA THR A 444 15.76 4.38 -19.81
C THR A 444 14.65 4.95 -20.69
N PHE A 445 14.68 6.25 -20.97
CA PHE A 445 13.75 6.91 -21.90
C PHE A 445 14.26 6.78 -23.33
N ALA A 446 13.50 6.11 -24.20
CA ALA A 446 13.83 6.01 -25.61
C ALA A 446 12.56 5.89 -26.44
N ASP A 447 12.49 6.71 -27.49
CA ASP A 447 11.40 6.65 -28.46
C ASP A 447 11.97 6.63 -29.89
N THR A 448 11.52 5.67 -30.69
CA THR A 448 11.98 5.46 -32.07
C THR A 448 10.85 5.09 -33.03
N THR A 449 9.62 5.02 -32.54
CA THR A 449 8.46 4.55 -33.29
C THR A 449 7.47 5.69 -33.40
N ALA A 450 6.79 5.78 -34.54
CA ALA A 450 5.69 6.73 -34.66
C ALA A 450 4.44 6.17 -33.97
N PRO A 451 3.62 7.04 -33.33
CA PRO A 451 2.33 6.66 -32.82
C PRO A 451 1.45 6.09 -33.94
N THR A 452 0.56 5.18 -33.56
CA THR A 452 -0.42 4.55 -34.44
C THR A 452 -1.81 4.56 -33.81
N LEU A 453 -2.83 4.26 -34.61
CA LEU A 453 -4.18 4.07 -34.12
C LEU A 453 -4.30 2.64 -33.54
N ASN A 454 -4.54 2.53 -32.23
CA ASN A 454 -4.59 1.26 -31.50
C ASN A 454 -5.99 0.62 -31.58
N SER A 455 -7.03 1.35 -31.18
CA SER A 455 -8.41 0.87 -31.27
C SER A 455 -9.41 1.99 -31.54
N VAL A 456 -10.50 1.60 -32.18
CA VAL A 456 -11.70 2.43 -32.32
C VAL A 456 -12.89 1.61 -31.83
N SER A 457 -13.56 2.10 -30.80
CA SER A 457 -14.73 1.43 -30.21
C SER A 457 -15.94 2.35 -30.21
N VAL A 458 -17.14 1.79 -30.28
CA VAL A 458 -18.39 2.57 -30.28
C VAL A 458 -19.21 2.22 -29.05
N ARG A 459 -19.77 3.24 -28.41
CA ARG A 459 -20.76 3.11 -27.34
C ARG A 459 -22.10 3.60 -27.88
N GLY A 460 -23.01 2.66 -28.13
CA GLY A 460 -24.28 2.99 -28.77
C GLY A 460 -24.15 3.29 -30.26
N ASN A 461 -24.79 4.37 -30.70
CA ASN A 461 -24.67 4.91 -32.05
C ASN A 461 -24.24 6.38 -32.07
N ASN A 462 -23.93 6.99 -30.93
CA ASN A 462 -23.63 8.42 -30.81
C ASN A 462 -22.35 8.74 -30.03
N LYS A 463 -21.59 7.73 -29.58
CA LYS A 463 -20.28 7.92 -28.92
C LYS A 463 -19.21 7.00 -29.50
N LEU A 464 -18.02 7.55 -29.74
CA LEU A 464 -16.89 6.84 -30.35
C LEU A 464 -15.61 7.11 -29.56
N ASP A 465 -14.90 6.04 -29.23
CA ASP A 465 -13.64 6.06 -28.48
C ASP A 465 -12.50 5.77 -29.44
N VAL A 466 -11.50 6.65 -29.46
CA VAL A 466 -10.35 6.59 -30.37
C VAL A 466 -9.09 6.52 -29.53
N VAL A 467 -8.45 5.35 -29.52
CA VAL A 467 -7.27 5.08 -28.69
C VAL A 467 -6.03 4.97 -29.57
N PHE A 468 -4.96 5.64 -29.19
CA PHE A 468 -3.66 5.63 -29.84
C PHE A 468 -2.72 4.60 -29.19
N SER A 469 -1.65 4.19 -29.88
CA SER A 469 -0.69 3.21 -29.35
C SER A 469 0.23 3.77 -28.26
N GLU A 470 0.30 5.10 -28.18
CA GLU A 470 1.02 5.90 -27.20
C GLU A 470 0.43 7.31 -27.21
N ALA A 471 0.75 8.13 -26.20
CA ALA A 471 0.19 9.46 -26.11
C ALA A 471 0.64 10.37 -27.26
N VAL A 472 -0.34 10.99 -27.90
CA VAL A 472 -0.15 11.97 -28.95
C VAL A 472 -0.34 13.38 -28.40
N LYS A 473 0.44 14.33 -28.92
CA LYS A 473 0.41 15.73 -28.52
C LYS A 473 -0.39 16.57 -29.51
N VAL A 474 -1.04 17.59 -28.98
CA VAL A 474 -1.82 18.55 -29.75
C VAL A 474 -1.61 19.94 -29.19
N LYS A 475 -1.11 20.84 -30.02
CA LYS A 475 -0.79 22.21 -29.62
C LYS A 475 -2.04 23.08 -29.53
N ALA A 476 -2.41 23.49 -28.33
CA ALA A 476 -3.54 24.40 -28.14
C ALA A 476 -3.47 25.16 -26.82
N THR A 477 -4.22 26.27 -26.76
CA THR A 477 -4.36 27.05 -25.52
C THR A 477 -5.49 26.54 -24.62
N THR A 478 -6.47 25.81 -25.17
CA THR A 478 -7.64 25.27 -24.44
C THR A 478 -7.93 23.83 -24.88
N LYS A 479 -8.49 23.00 -23.98
CA LYS A 479 -8.85 21.60 -24.26
C LYS A 479 -9.81 21.49 -25.46
N LYS A 480 -10.77 22.43 -25.56
CA LYS A 480 -11.66 22.55 -26.72
C LYS A 480 -10.90 22.79 -28.04
N ALA A 481 -9.93 23.70 -28.06
CA ALA A 481 -9.15 23.98 -29.26
C ALA A 481 -8.26 22.78 -29.64
N ALA A 482 -7.71 22.05 -28.67
CA ALA A 482 -6.98 20.81 -28.92
C ALA A 482 -7.91 19.75 -29.54
N LEU A 483 -9.09 19.52 -28.96
CA LEU A 483 -10.06 18.56 -29.51
C LEU A 483 -10.47 18.92 -30.94
N GLN A 484 -10.69 20.19 -31.24
CA GLN A 484 -10.99 20.65 -32.60
C GLN A 484 -9.87 20.34 -33.60
N GLN A 485 -8.60 20.45 -33.18
CA GLN A 485 -7.46 20.10 -34.03
C GLN A 485 -7.39 18.59 -34.28
N VAL A 486 -7.59 17.76 -33.25
CA VAL A 486 -7.68 16.30 -33.39
C VAL A 486 -8.80 15.92 -34.35
N VAL A 487 -10.01 16.41 -34.09
CA VAL A 487 -11.19 16.13 -34.92
C VAL A 487 -10.98 16.56 -36.37
N SER A 488 -10.20 17.61 -36.63
CA SER A 488 -9.89 18.05 -38.00
C SER A 488 -9.06 17.04 -38.81
N LYS A 489 -8.33 16.15 -38.13
CA LYS A 489 -7.53 15.08 -38.74
C LYS A 489 -8.31 13.78 -38.91
N LEU A 490 -9.45 13.62 -38.25
CA LEU A 490 -10.27 12.40 -38.28
C LEU A 490 -11.36 12.46 -39.36
N LYS A 491 -11.69 11.29 -39.95
CA LYS A 491 -12.82 11.10 -40.88
C LYS A 491 -13.51 9.77 -40.66
N ILE A 492 -14.83 9.71 -40.82
CA ILE A 492 -15.61 8.46 -40.86
C ILE A 492 -16.13 8.27 -42.29
N ASN A 493 -15.81 7.14 -42.92
CA ASN A 493 -16.18 6.82 -44.30
C ASN A 493 -15.83 7.97 -45.28
N ASP A 494 -14.60 8.48 -45.17
CA ASP A 494 -14.07 9.64 -45.91
C ASP A 494 -14.81 10.98 -45.71
N LYS A 495 -15.73 11.06 -44.75
CA LYS A 495 -16.42 12.30 -44.37
C LYS A 495 -15.80 12.90 -43.10
N ASN A 496 -15.64 14.22 -43.07
CA ASN A 496 -15.19 14.93 -41.87
C ASN A 496 -16.16 14.70 -40.71
N LEU A 497 -15.63 14.50 -39.50
CA LEU A 497 -16.42 14.27 -38.29
C LEU A 497 -17.43 15.39 -37.99
N SER A 498 -17.12 16.64 -38.37
CA SER A 498 -18.04 17.78 -38.23
C SER A 498 -19.37 17.59 -38.96
N SER A 499 -19.45 16.70 -39.95
CA SER A 499 -20.70 16.37 -40.64
C SER A 499 -21.66 15.48 -39.83
N PHE A 500 -21.17 14.87 -38.75
CA PHE A 500 -21.95 14.03 -37.81
C PHE A 500 -22.28 14.79 -36.50
N GLY A 501 -21.97 16.09 -36.43
CA GLY A 501 -22.35 16.95 -35.30
C GLY A 501 -21.59 16.67 -34.01
N ILE A 502 -20.25 16.72 -34.03
CA ILE A 502 -19.44 16.58 -32.79
C ILE A 502 -19.88 17.62 -31.74
N ASN A 503 -20.12 17.14 -30.53
CA ASN A 503 -20.51 17.98 -29.42
C ASN A 503 -19.28 18.55 -28.68
N TYR A 504 -19.18 19.88 -28.63
CA TYR A 504 -18.12 20.62 -27.93
C TYR A 504 -18.66 21.48 -26.79
N ASP A 505 -19.79 21.07 -26.19
CA ASP A 505 -20.39 21.77 -25.06
C ASP A 505 -19.40 21.82 -23.90
N LEU A 506 -19.46 22.92 -23.17
CA LEU A 506 -18.59 23.18 -22.02
C LEU A 506 -19.43 23.25 -20.75
N ASP A 507 -18.91 22.66 -19.67
CA ASP A 507 -19.33 23.00 -18.31
C ASP A 507 -18.22 23.85 -17.67
N GLY A 508 -18.49 25.14 -17.49
CA GLY A 508 -17.44 26.11 -17.18
C GLY A 508 -16.38 26.18 -18.30
N ALA A 509 -15.17 25.71 -18.01
CA ALA A 509 -14.03 25.70 -18.94
C ALA A 509 -13.76 24.31 -19.56
N ASP A 510 -14.39 23.26 -19.03
CA ASP A 510 -14.11 21.87 -19.38
C ASP A 510 -15.15 21.32 -20.36
N LEU A 511 -14.73 20.38 -21.20
CA LEU A 511 -15.64 19.73 -22.15
C LEU A 511 -16.61 18.80 -21.40
N LYS A 512 -17.89 18.88 -21.74
CA LYS A 512 -18.94 18.17 -21.01
C LYS A 512 -19.19 16.74 -21.49
N TYR A 513 -19.08 16.48 -22.79
CA TYR A 513 -19.48 15.19 -23.39
C TYR A 513 -18.40 14.53 -24.24
N SER A 514 -17.76 15.29 -25.13
CA SER A 514 -16.55 14.81 -25.81
C SER A 514 -15.34 15.15 -24.96
N ALA A 515 -14.34 14.28 -24.91
CA ALA A 515 -13.14 14.50 -24.12
C ALA A 515 -11.89 14.23 -24.96
N LEU A 516 -10.83 14.98 -24.66
CA LEU A 516 -9.49 14.40 -24.77
C LEU A 516 -9.31 13.70 -23.42
N ASP A 517 -9.52 12.40 -23.44
CA ASP A 517 -9.50 11.60 -22.23
C ASP A 517 -8.07 11.48 -21.73
N ASP A 518 -7.91 11.49 -20.40
CA ASP A 518 -6.60 11.53 -19.74
C ASP A 518 -5.66 12.65 -20.21
N ALA A 519 -6.24 13.70 -20.83
CA ALA A 519 -5.43 14.68 -21.51
C ALA A 519 -4.68 15.59 -20.55
N VAL A 520 -3.36 15.45 -20.51
CA VAL A 520 -2.48 16.26 -19.68
C VAL A 520 -1.97 17.46 -20.46
N LYS A 521 -2.14 18.66 -19.88
CA LYS A 521 -1.57 19.89 -20.45
C LYS A 521 -0.12 20.05 -19.99
N SER A 522 0.80 20.15 -20.94
CA SER A 522 2.21 20.47 -20.71
C SER A 522 2.67 21.56 -21.68
N GLY A 523 2.99 22.74 -21.14
CA GLY A 523 3.31 23.93 -21.93
C GLY A 523 2.15 24.32 -22.87
N ASP A 524 2.44 24.36 -24.17
CA ASP A 524 1.47 24.70 -25.24
C ASP A 524 0.74 23.46 -25.79
N TYR A 525 0.96 22.27 -25.23
CA TYR A 525 0.44 21.00 -25.76
C TYR A 525 -0.47 20.29 -24.76
N TYR A 526 -1.45 19.56 -25.30
CA TYR A 526 -2.22 18.54 -24.61
C TYR A 526 -1.74 17.18 -25.09
N TYR A 527 -1.39 16.29 -24.17
CA TYR A 527 -0.99 14.91 -24.44
C TYR A 527 -2.13 13.99 -24.04
N THR A 528 -2.51 13.07 -24.91
CA THR A 528 -3.63 12.16 -24.68
C THR A 528 -3.41 10.90 -25.51
N ASP A 529 -3.78 9.76 -24.97
CA ASP A 529 -3.84 8.47 -25.67
C ASP A 529 -5.26 8.11 -26.09
N GLU A 530 -6.29 8.71 -25.49
CA GLU A 530 -7.69 8.46 -25.83
C GLU A 530 -8.53 9.72 -26.11
N VAL A 531 -9.36 9.63 -27.15
CA VAL A 531 -10.28 10.71 -27.52
C VAL A 531 -11.69 10.16 -27.56
N GLU A 532 -12.49 10.57 -26.58
CA GLU A 532 -13.93 10.31 -26.56
C GLU A 532 -14.67 11.35 -27.40
N LEU A 533 -15.43 10.89 -28.38
CA LEU A 533 -16.20 11.75 -29.29
C LEU A 533 -17.68 11.49 -29.12
N TYR A 534 -18.41 12.51 -28.69
CA TYR A 534 -19.86 12.47 -28.64
C TYR A 534 -20.46 13.19 -29.85
N PHE A 535 -21.46 12.57 -30.49
CA PHE A 535 -22.11 13.04 -31.70
C PHE A 535 -23.58 13.44 -31.44
N ASP A 536 -23.98 14.59 -31.95
CA ASP A 536 -25.38 15.07 -31.92
C ASP A 536 -26.27 14.33 -32.93
N THR A 537 -25.68 13.56 -33.84
CA THR A 537 -26.40 12.74 -34.82
C THR A 537 -25.88 11.31 -34.84
N ASP A 538 -26.78 10.36 -35.08
CA ASP A 538 -26.45 8.94 -35.15
C ASP A 538 -25.36 8.66 -36.18
N LEU A 539 -24.35 7.90 -35.76
CA LEU A 539 -23.36 7.31 -36.64
C LEU A 539 -24.03 6.29 -37.58
N PRO A 540 -23.50 6.09 -38.81
CA PRO A 540 -24.09 5.15 -39.75
C PRO A 540 -24.06 3.72 -39.19
N THR A 541 -25.18 3.02 -39.24
CA THR A 541 -25.28 1.62 -38.78
C THR A 541 -24.50 0.66 -39.69
N GLY A 542 -23.90 -0.38 -39.13
CA GLY A 542 -23.11 -1.39 -39.84
C GLY A 542 -21.60 -1.09 -39.83
N ASN A 543 -20.88 -1.59 -40.83
CA ASN A 543 -19.43 -1.42 -40.92
C ASN A 543 -19.07 0.01 -41.34
N ASN A 544 -18.16 0.62 -40.60
CA ASN A 544 -17.62 1.95 -40.83
C ASN A 544 -16.09 1.90 -40.76
N THR A 545 -15.44 2.89 -41.34
CA THR A 545 -13.98 3.05 -41.27
C THR A 545 -13.66 4.43 -40.71
N LEU A 546 -12.91 4.49 -39.61
CA LEU A 546 -12.27 5.71 -39.14
C LEU A 546 -10.92 5.87 -39.87
N LYS A 547 -10.65 7.06 -40.40
CA LYS A 547 -9.37 7.45 -40.99
C LYS A 547 -8.74 8.58 -40.17
N VAL A 548 -7.46 8.46 -39.86
CA VAL A 548 -6.61 9.57 -39.43
C VAL A 548 -5.85 10.09 -40.65
N SER A 549 -6.03 11.37 -40.97
CA SER A 549 -5.39 12.06 -42.10
C SER A 549 -4.10 12.75 -41.65
N ASP A 550 -3.07 12.82 -42.51
CA ASP A 550 -1.72 13.36 -42.30
C ASP A 550 -1.58 14.26 -41.06
N ALA A 551 -1.08 13.67 -39.98
CA ALA A 551 -0.67 14.36 -38.77
C ALA A 551 0.57 15.23 -39.04
N ASP A 552 0.88 16.14 -38.12
CA ASP A 552 2.06 17.00 -38.20
C ASP A 552 2.74 17.14 -36.82
N ASP A 553 3.88 17.81 -36.79
CA ASP A 553 4.70 17.98 -35.59
C ASP A 553 3.95 18.64 -34.41
N ASP A 554 2.86 19.38 -34.66
CA ASP A 554 2.09 20.09 -33.65
C ASP A 554 0.74 19.39 -33.33
N VAL A 555 0.28 18.44 -34.17
CA VAL A 555 -1.03 17.78 -34.07
C VAL A 555 -0.94 16.29 -34.39
N LEU A 556 -1.25 15.44 -33.41
CA LEU A 556 -1.20 13.97 -33.50
C LEU A 556 0.21 13.42 -33.77
N SER A 557 1.21 13.97 -33.09
CA SER A 557 2.57 13.44 -33.03
C SER A 557 2.98 13.13 -31.59
N ASP A 558 3.95 12.25 -31.38
CA ASP A 558 4.47 11.96 -30.03
C ASP A 558 5.41 13.07 -29.51
N SER A 559 6.00 12.86 -28.32
CA SER A 559 6.95 13.79 -27.71
C SER A 559 8.36 13.77 -28.35
N ALA A 560 8.73 12.69 -29.04
CA ALA A 560 9.93 12.62 -29.87
C ALA A 560 9.78 13.39 -31.19
N GLY A 561 8.55 13.68 -31.60
CA GLY A 561 8.20 14.40 -32.82
C GLY A 561 7.87 13.50 -34.00
N PHE A 562 7.53 12.22 -33.81
CA PHE A 562 7.02 11.39 -34.91
C PHE A 562 5.50 11.61 -35.06
N PRO A 563 5.01 12.06 -36.23
CA PRO A 563 3.59 12.18 -36.48
C PRO A 563 2.95 10.82 -36.79
N ILE A 564 1.67 10.66 -36.41
CA ILE A 564 0.84 9.54 -36.90
C ILE A 564 0.87 9.52 -38.42
N ALA A 565 1.25 8.38 -38.98
CA ALA A 565 1.12 8.15 -40.42
C ALA A 565 -0.37 7.97 -40.81
N ASP A 566 -0.70 8.33 -42.04
CA ASP A 566 -2.03 8.13 -42.64
C ASP A 566 -2.51 6.68 -42.40
N THR A 567 -3.57 6.51 -41.60
CA THR A 567 -4.02 5.18 -41.14
C THR A 567 -5.54 5.08 -41.07
N THR A 568 -6.05 3.85 -41.09
CA THR A 568 -7.48 3.53 -41.05
C THR A 568 -7.76 2.35 -40.13
N GLN A 569 -8.87 2.40 -39.40
CA GLN A 569 -9.37 1.27 -38.63
C GLN A 569 -10.89 1.13 -38.79
N ASP A 570 -11.33 -0.12 -38.98
CA ASP A 570 -12.74 -0.45 -39.13
C ASP A 570 -13.41 -0.62 -37.77
N PHE A 571 -14.66 -0.19 -37.67
CA PHE A 571 -15.53 -0.39 -36.51
C PHE A 571 -16.96 -0.68 -36.96
N THR A 572 -17.77 -1.30 -36.10
CA THR A 572 -19.16 -1.64 -36.42
C THR A 572 -20.11 -0.95 -35.46
N VAL A 573 -21.14 -0.31 -35.99
CA VAL A 573 -22.23 0.31 -35.21
C VAL A 573 -23.45 -0.60 -35.26
N ASP A 574 -23.81 -1.17 -34.12
CA ASP A 574 -24.96 -2.06 -34.00
C ASP A 574 -26.29 -1.31 -34.05
N THR A 575 -27.37 -2.07 -34.24
CA THR A 575 -28.74 -1.55 -34.14
C THR A 575 -29.44 -2.16 -32.94
N LEU A 576 -29.96 -1.30 -32.07
CA LEU A 576 -30.72 -1.72 -30.90
C LEU A 576 -31.92 -0.79 -30.73
N THR A 577 -33.10 -1.37 -30.62
CA THR A 577 -34.38 -0.63 -30.64
C THR A 577 -35.24 -0.89 -29.40
N THR A 578 -34.71 -1.66 -28.44
CA THR A 578 -35.43 -1.98 -27.20
C THR A 578 -35.10 -0.93 -26.14
N ALA A 579 -36.04 -0.64 -25.23
CA ALA A 579 -35.76 0.20 -24.08
C ALA A 579 -34.62 -0.37 -23.19
N PRO A 580 -33.78 0.49 -22.58
CA PRO A 580 -32.79 0.09 -21.57
C PRO A 580 -33.46 -0.48 -20.32
N LYS A 581 -32.77 -1.38 -19.61
CA LYS A 581 -33.27 -2.04 -18.40
C LYS A 581 -32.34 -1.85 -17.22
N ILE A 582 -32.92 -1.59 -16.05
CA ILE A 582 -32.19 -1.56 -14.78
C ILE A 582 -31.87 -3.01 -14.38
N THR A 583 -30.61 -3.29 -14.09
CA THR A 583 -30.12 -4.60 -13.64
C THR A 583 -30.02 -4.66 -12.12
N SER A 584 -29.63 -3.57 -11.46
CA SER A 584 -29.60 -3.46 -10.00
C SER A 584 -29.53 -2.02 -9.51
N ILE A 585 -30.06 -1.78 -8.30
CA ILE A 585 -29.91 -0.52 -7.57
C ILE A 585 -29.28 -0.82 -6.22
N THR A 586 -28.18 -0.14 -5.90
CA THR A 586 -27.55 -0.17 -4.57
C THR A 586 -27.51 1.22 -3.98
N ALA A 587 -27.51 1.32 -2.66
CA ALA A 587 -27.47 2.58 -1.95
C ALA A 587 -26.62 2.48 -0.67
N GLU A 588 -26.04 3.60 -0.28
CA GLU A 588 -25.22 3.74 0.92
C GLU A 588 -25.87 4.75 1.87
N ASP A 589 -25.66 4.59 3.19
CA ASP A 589 -26.18 5.53 4.21
C ASP A 589 -25.55 6.94 4.06
N SER A 590 -24.45 7.04 3.30
CA SER A 590 -23.81 8.29 2.84
C SER A 590 -24.68 9.13 1.87
N GLY A 591 -25.83 8.62 1.42
CA GLY A 591 -26.71 9.29 0.46
C GLY A 591 -26.25 9.12 -1.00
N LYS A 592 -25.45 8.08 -1.29
CA LYS A 592 -25.09 7.65 -2.65
C LYS A 592 -26.01 6.54 -3.14
N VAL A 593 -26.42 6.59 -4.41
CA VAL A 593 -27.26 5.59 -5.07
C VAL A 593 -26.67 5.24 -6.44
N TYR A 594 -26.53 3.96 -6.75
CA TYR A 594 -25.99 3.46 -8.02
C TYR A 594 -27.05 2.68 -8.77
N VAL A 595 -27.43 3.15 -9.95
CA VAL A 595 -28.39 2.51 -10.85
C VAL A 595 -27.62 1.87 -12.00
N ASN A 596 -27.63 0.55 -12.08
CA ASN A 596 -26.93 -0.19 -13.12
C ASN A 596 -27.91 -0.54 -14.24
N PHE A 597 -27.51 -0.31 -15.48
CA PHE A 597 -28.28 -0.62 -16.69
C PHE A 597 -27.62 -1.77 -17.47
N ASP A 598 -28.38 -2.37 -18.39
CA ASP A 598 -27.93 -3.47 -19.24
C ASP A 598 -27.07 -3.02 -20.44
N ARG A 599 -26.85 -1.71 -20.61
CA ARG A 599 -26.16 -1.08 -21.75
C ARG A 599 -25.72 0.36 -21.43
N PRO A 600 -24.84 0.96 -22.26
CA PRO A 600 -24.44 2.37 -22.12
C PRO A 600 -25.62 3.34 -22.23
N MET A 601 -25.69 4.28 -21.29
CA MET A 601 -26.70 5.33 -21.22
C MET A 601 -26.25 6.60 -21.94
N ASP A 602 -27.20 7.40 -22.42
CA ASP A 602 -26.90 8.66 -23.09
C ASP A 602 -26.52 9.76 -22.09
N ALA A 603 -25.32 10.32 -22.22
CA ALA A 603 -24.80 11.32 -21.29
C ALA A 603 -25.67 12.59 -21.19
N LYS A 604 -26.28 13.06 -22.28
CA LYS A 604 -27.08 14.30 -22.27
C LYS A 604 -28.37 14.18 -21.49
N THR A 605 -28.92 12.97 -21.40
CA THR A 605 -30.17 12.72 -20.71
C THR A 605 -29.96 12.09 -19.34
N ALA A 606 -28.99 11.18 -19.20
CA ALA A 606 -28.74 10.44 -17.97
C ALA A 606 -28.04 11.26 -16.88
N THR A 607 -27.31 12.32 -17.23
CA THR A 607 -26.61 13.21 -16.26
C THR A 607 -27.46 14.43 -15.83
N VAL A 608 -28.73 14.49 -16.23
CA VAL A 608 -29.62 15.60 -15.87
C VAL A 608 -30.34 15.28 -14.57
N ALA A 609 -30.00 15.98 -13.49
CA ALA A 609 -30.57 15.78 -12.16
C ALA A 609 -32.12 15.81 -12.14
N ALA A 610 -32.72 16.70 -12.92
CA ALA A 610 -34.18 16.84 -13.03
C ALA A 610 -34.90 15.63 -13.66
N ASN A 611 -34.17 14.65 -14.20
CA ASN A 611 -34.74 13.40 -14.70
C ASN A 611 -34.89 12.33 -13.62
N TYR A 612 -34.48 12.62 -12.37
CA TYR A 612 -34.52 11.67 -11.27
C TYR A 612 -35.22 12.25 -10.05
N GLU A 613 -36.04 11.43 -9.41
CA GLU A 613 -36.55 11.70 -8.07
C GLU A 613 -36.26 10.52 -7.16
N ILE A 614 -35.90 10.80 -5.92
CA ILE A 614 -35.76 9.79 -4.88
C ILE A 614 -36.73 10.14 -3.76
N ASN A 615 -37.59 9.18 -3.41
CA ASN A 615 -38.63 9.35 -2.40
C ASN A 615 -39.55 10.55 -2.65
N GLY A 616 -39.80 10.87 -3.93
CA GLY A 616 -40.61 12.02 -4.35
C GLY A 616 -39.92 13.39 -4.19
N THR A 617 -38.61 13.40 -3.97
CA THR A 617 -37.79 14.61 -3.95
C THR A 617 -36.87 14.62 -5.17
N ASN A 618 -36.81 15.75 -5.88
CA ASN A 618 -35.93 15.92 -7.02
C ASN A 618 -34.46 15.80 -6.60
N VAL A 619 -33.67 15.09 -7.41
CA VAL A 619 -32.22 15.08 -7.26
C VAL A 619 -31.67 16.48 -7.59
N THR A 620 -30.73 16.98 -6.79
CA THR A 620 -30.10 18.30 -6.99
C THR A 620 -28.73 18.23 -7.65
N ASN A 621 -27.94 17.20 -7.31
CA ASN A 621 -26.61 17.00 -7.87
C ASN A 621 -26.72 16.32 -9.24
N ALA A 622 -25.89 16.72 -10.20
CA ALA A 622 -25.84 16.07 -11.50
C ALA A 622 -25.38 14.60 -11.33
N PRO A 623 -26.13 13.62 -11.82
CA PRO A 623 -25.67 12.23 -11.82
C PRO A 623 -24.42 12.05 -12.68
N GLU A 624 -23.55 11.13 -12.26
CA GLU A 624 -22.33 10.73 -12.98
C GLU A 624 -22.56 9.40 -13.71
N LEU A 625 -22.00 9.26 -14.91
CA LEU A 625 -21.93 7.97 -15.61
C LEU A 625 -20.62 7.26 -15.27
N LYS A 626 -20.69 5.96 -15.00
CA LYS A 626 -19.56 5.09 -14.64
C LYS A 626 -19.68 3.75 -15.39
N LYS A 627 -18.60 2.97 -15.40
CA LYS A 627 -18.54 1.60 -16.00
C LYS A 627 -18.93 1.59 -17.49
N GLY A 628 -18.25 2.38 -18.32
CA GLY A 628 -18.57 2.48 -19.75
C GLY A 628 -20.00 2.98 -20.00
N ASP A 629 -20.42 3.96 -19.21
CA ASP A 629 -21.75 4.56 -19.20
C ASP A 629 -22.92 3.62 -18.84
N THR A 630 -22.64 2.43 -18.31
CA THR A 630 -23.68 1.46 -17.90
C THR A 630 -24.21 1.70 -16.49
N GLN A 631 -23.59 2.56 -15.69
CA GLN A 631 -23.99 2.86 -14.32
C GLN A 631 -24.23 4.37 -14.15
N VAL A 632 -25.37 4.75 -13.56
CA VAL A 632 -25.68 6.11 -13.12
C VAL A 632 -25.46 6.20 -11.62
N LYS A 633 -24.54 7.05 -11.18
CA LYS A 633 -24.26 7.35 -9.77
C LYS A 633 -24.92 8.67 -9.39
N ILE A 634 -25.75 8.63 -8.34
CA ILE A 634 -26.45 9.78 -7.77
C ILE A 634 -25.90 10.01 -6.36
N THR A 635 -25.65 11.27 -6.00
CA THR A 635 -25.06 11.65 -4.69
C THR A 635 -25.89 12.73 -3.99
N GLY A 636 -25.71 12.85 -2.68
CA GLY A 636 -26.29 13.94 -1.89
C GLY A 636 -27.81 13.85 -1.71
N VAL A 637 -28.38 12.64 -1.73
CA VAL A 637 -29.82 12.41 -1.59
C VAL A 637 -30.20 11.91 -0.21
N SER A 638 -31.36 12.32 0.29
CA SER A 638 -31.91 11.80 1.56
C SER A 638 -32.62 10.46 1.33
N LEU A 639 -32.16 9.44 2.05
CA LEU A 639 -32.68 8.08 1.95
C LEU A 639 -33.47 7.70 3.22
N ASN A 640 -34.56 6.98 3.01
CA ASN A 640 -35.34 6.35 4.07
C ASN A 640 -34.74 4.98 4.39
N LYS A 641 -34.81 4.59 5.66
CA LYS A 641 -34.42 3.25 6.10
C LYS A 641 -35.39 2.21 5.53
N ASN A 642 -34.86 1.08 5.08
CA ASN A 642 -35.57 -0.12 4.57
C ASN A 642 -36.42 0.05 3.30
N SER A 643 -36.81 1.26 2.90
CA SER A 643 -37.69 1.44 1.75
C SER A 643 -37.47 2.78 1.07
N ASN A 644 -36.85 2.74 -0.09
CA ASN A 644 -36.67 3.86 -0.98
C ASN A 644 -37.32 3.57 -2.34
N LYS A 645 -37.67 4.65 -3.03
CA LYS A 645 -38.22 4.57 -4.38
C LYS A 645 -37.49 5.57 -5.26
N ILE A 646 -36.91 5.10 -6.35
CA ILE A 646 -36.41 5.97 -7.41
C ILE A 646 -37.45 6.10 -8.51
N TYR A 647 -37.55 7.29 -9.08
CA TYR A 647 -38.24 7.58 -10.32
C TYR A 647 -37.22 8.00 -11.36
N ILE A 648 -37.30 7.42 -12.55
CA ILE A 648 -36.49 7.80 -13.71
C ILE A 648 -37.44 8.25 -14.80
N ASN A 649 -37.26 9.51 -15.23
CA ASN A 649 -38.07 10.13 -16.27
C ASN A 649 -37.86 9.45 -17.63
N ASP A 650 -38.91 9.35 -18.44
CA ASP A 650 -38.88 8.78 -19.80
C ASP A 650 -38.03 9.59 -20.80
N LYS A 651 -37.50 10.74 -20.38
CA LYS A 651 -36.48 11.50 -21.11
C LYS A 651 -35.08 10.90 -21.02
N VAL A 652 -34.82 9.98 -20.09
CA VAL A 652 -33.52 9.28 -20.01
C VAL A 652 -33.45 8.29 -21.16
N GLU A 653 -32.40 8.39 -21.97
CA GLU A 653 -32.18 7.59 -23.16
C GLU A 653 -30.92 6.73 -23.01
N ASP A 654 -30.87 5.59 -23.71
CA ASP A 654 -29.63 4.86 -23.94
C ASP A 654 -28.81 5.51 -25.06
N ALA A 655 -27.55 5.11 -25.21
CA ALA A 655 -26.66 5.63 -26.26
C ALA A 655 -27.10 5.26 -27.70
N TYR A 656 -28.22 4.55 -27.88
CA TYR A 656 -28.87 4.29 -29.18
C TYR A 656 -30.12 5.18 -29.39
N GLY A 657 -30.43 6.08 -28.45
CA GLY A 657 -31.61 6.96 -28.47
C GLY A 657 -32.90 6.29 -27.99
N ASN A 658 -32.84 5.09 -27.39
CA ASN A 658 -34.02 4.43 -26.83
C ASN A 658 -34.30 4.94 -25.43
N LYS A 659 -35.53 5.38 -25.20
CA LYS A 659 -35.98 5.87 -23.89
C LYS A 659 -36.17 4.76 -22.89
N VAL A 660 -35.84 5.05 -21.63
CA VAL A 660 -36.32 4.31 -20.46
C VAL A 660 -37.85 4.24 -20.51
N ALA A 661 -38.44 3.16 -20.01
CA ALA A 661 -39.89 2.99 -20.04
C ALA A 661 -40.62 4.13 -19.31
N GLU A 662 -41.80 4.51 -19.82
CA GLU A 662 -42.65 5.53 -19.21
C GLU A 662 -42.95 5.16 -17.75
N ASP A 663 -42.89 6.16 -16.86
CA ASP A 663 -43.12 6.01 -15.42
C ASP A 663 -42.25 4.94 -14.74
N THR A 664 -40.94 4.89 -15.06
CA THR A 664 -40.04 3.91 -14.43
C THR A 664 -39.85 4.21 -12.95
N TYR A 665 -40.37 3.30 -12.13
CA TYR A 665 -40.30 3.33 -10.68
C TYR A 665 -39.68 2.04 -10.18
N GLU A 666 -38.56 2.14 -9.48
CA GLU A 666 -37.92 0.99 -8.85
C GLU A 666 -37.80 1.20 -7.35
N SER A 667 -38.06 0.14 -6.60
CA SER A 667 -37.89 0.14 -5.14
C SER A 667 -36.54 -0.44 -4.79
N PHE A 668 -35.88 0.16 -3.82
CA PHE A 668 -34.62 -0.33 -3.29
C PHE A 668 -34.58 -0.13 -1.78
N THR A 669 -33.76 -0.90 -1.08
CA THR A 669 -33.64 -0.82 0.37
C THR A 669 -32.33 -0.14 0.76
N LEU A 670 -32.36 0.57 1.89
CA LEU A 670 -31.16 1.02 2.59
C LEU A 670 -31.18 0.36 3.97
N ASP A 671 -30.19 -0.45 4.27
CA ASP A 671 -30.05 -1.05 5.59
C ASP A 671 -29.60 0.03 6.59
N GLN A 672 -30.09 -0.05 7.84
CA GLN A 672 -29.68 0.92 8.86
C GLN A 672 -28.23 0.67 9.26
N ASP A 673 -27.39 1.70 9.17
CA ASP A 673 -26.08 1.66 9.81
C ASP A 673 -26.23 1.88 11.32
N THR A 674 -26.10 0.80 12.09
CA THR A 674 -26.00 0.82 13.56
C THR A 674 -24.60 0.49 14.05
N THR A 675 -23.64 0.38 13.14
CA THR A 675 -22.27 0.01 13.48
C THR A 675 -21.52 1.27 13.86
N LYS A 676 -20.72 1.24 14.91
CA LYS A 676 -19.79 2.35 15.16
C LYS A 676 -18.62 2.23 14.18
N PRO A 677 -18.07 3.34 13.69
CA PRO A 677 -16.75 3.28 13.06
C PRO A 677 -15.73 2.76 14.09
N THR A 678 -14.70 2.08 13.61
CA THR A 678 -13.53 1.66 14.40
C THR A 678 -12.25 2.01 13.65
N VAL A 679 -11.09 1.92 14.31
CA VAL A 679 -9.79 2.10 13.67
C VAL A 679 -9.28 0.73 13.21
N ASN A 680 -9.00 0.59 11.92
CA ASN A 680 -8.42 -0.62 11.32
C ASN A 680 -6.91 -0.69 11.58
N SER A 681 -6.20 0.43 11.42
CA SER A 681 -4.75 0.49 11.62
C SER A 681 -4.26 1.91 11.89
N VAL A 682 -3.14 1.98 12.61
CA VAL A 682 -2.31 3.19 12.76
C VAL A 682 -0.88 2.78 12.46
N SER A 683 -0.19 3.53 11.60
CA SER A 683 1.20 3.24 11.20
C SER A 683 1.91 4.50 10.75
N ALA A 684 3.23 4.57 10.94
CA ALA A 684 4.03 5.58 10.26
C ALA A 684 4.05 5.33 8.75
N LEU A 685 3.64 6.35 7.99
CA LEU A 685 3.71 6.35 6.54
C LEU A 685 5.16 6.62 6.09
N ASN A 686 5.83 7.52 6.78
CA ASN A 686 7.24 7.90 6.62
C ASN A 686 7.74 8.46 7.96
N ASP A 687 8.90 9.10 7.99
CA ASP A 687 9.52 9.57 9.23
C ASP A 687 8.83 10.78 9.89
N ASP A 688 7.83 11.41 9.29
CA ASP A 688 7.11 12.56 9.87
C ASP A 688 5.58 12.50 9.73
N THR A 689 5.04 11.44 9.12
CA THR A 689 3.61 11.32 8.81
C THR A 689 3.05 10.02 9.39
N ILE A 690 1.96 10.12 10.16
CA ILE A 690 1.22 8.97 10.72
C ILE A 690 -0.07 8.78 9.94
N ARG A 691 -0.31 7.57 9.43
CA ARG A 691 -1.54 7.21 8.74
C ARG A 691 -2.51 6.49 9.68
N VAL A 692 -3.75 6.96 9.73
CA VAL A 692 -4.87 6.35 10.45
C VAL A 692 -5.90 5.86 9.43
N ARG A 693 -6.35 4.61 9.58
CA ARG A 693 -7.42 4.03 8.76
C ARG A 693 -8.63 3.68 9.60
N PHE A 694 -9.80 4.14 9.18
CA PHE A 694 -11.08 3.81 9.78
C PHE A 694 -11.71 2.59 9.09
N SER A 695 -12.66 1.95 9.77
CA SER A 695 -13.37 0.78 9.26
C SER A 695 -14.42 1.09 8.19
N LYS A 696 -14.71 2.37 7.99
CA LYS A 696 -15.68 2.93 7.03
C LYS A 696 -15.50 4.45 6.94
N ASP A 697 -16.20 5.08 5.99
CA ASP A 697 -16.31 6.53 5.88
C ASP A 697 -16.78 7.17 7.21
N VAL A 698 -16.01 8.15 7.68
CA VAL A 698 -16.31 9.02 8.82
C VAL A 698 -16.46 10.47 8.36
N ASP A 699 -17.07 11.30 9.20
CA ASP A 699 -17.18 12.74 8.98
C ASP A 699 -15.79 13.36 8.94
N ALA A 700 -15.41 13.91 7.78
CA ALA A 700 -14.08 14.48 7.57
C ALA A 700 -13.77 15.61 8.56
N GLN A 701 -14.76 16.39 9.01
CA GLN A 701 -14.53 17.49 9.96
C GLN A 701 -14.07 16.98 11.33
N TYR A 702 -14.54 15.79 11.73
CA TYR A 702 -14.12 15.13 12.97
C TYR A 702 -12.80 14.40 12.77
N ALA A 703 -12.63 13.75 11.61
CA ALA A 703 -11.41 13.01 11.28
C ALA A 703 -10.18 13.93 11.15
N THR A 704 -10.32 15.17 10.66
CA THR A 704 -9.20 16.11 10.51
C THR A 704 -9.06 17.11 11.65
N ASN A 705 -9.77 16.94 12.77
CA ASN A 705 -9.65 17.82 13.93
C ASN A 705 -8.59 17.30 14.90
N VAL A 706 -7.48 18.04 15.04
CA VAL A 706 -6.36 17.68 15.93
C VAL A 706 -6.81 17.42 17.37
N SER A 707 -7.84 18.10 17.88
CA SER A 707 -8.31 17.88 19.26
C SER A 707 -8.90 16.50 19.53
N ASN A 708 -9.17 15.71 18.48
CA ASN A 708 -9.66 14.35 18.58
C ASN A 708 -8.53 13.32 18.71
N TYR A 709 -7.28 13.76 18.68
CA TYR A 709 -6.08 12.93 18.73
C TYR A 709 -5.20 13.33 19.90
N THR A 710 -4.52 12.34 20.49
CA THR A 710 -3.43 12.56 21.44
C THR A 710 -2.26 11.67 21.07
N LEU A 711 -1.09 12.26 20.78
CA LEU A 711 0.12 11.54 20.38
C LEU A 711 1.13 11.59 21.52
N LYS A 712 1.62 10.43 21.95
CA LYS A 712 2.65 10.30 22.99
C LYS A 712 3.89 9.61 22.44
N ASP A 713 5.07 10.11 22.81
CA ASP A 713 6.38 9.54 22.43
C ASP A 713 6.71 8.23 23.16
N GLY A 714 7.89 7.65 22.90
CA GLY A 714 8.36 6.41 23.51
C GLY A 714 8.44 6.43 25.03
N ASP A 715 8.60 7.61 25.63
CA ASP A 715 8.62 7.76 27.08
C ASP A 715 7.21 7.86 27.69
N GLY A 716 6.22 8.15 26.85
CA GLY A 716 4.84 8.48 27.22
C GLY A 716 4.59 9.99 27.36
N THR A 717 5.50 10.85 26.88
CA THR A 717 5.34 12.31 26.89
C THR A 717 4.29 12.72 25.85
N ASP A 718 3.33 13.56 26.23
CA ASP A 718 2.35 14.10 25.29
C ASP A 718 3.01 15.13 24.35
N ILE A 719 3.06 14.77 23.08
CA ILE A 719 3.62 15.54 21.97
C ILE A 719 2.53 15.90 20.94
N THR A 720 1.27 15.93 21.32
CA THR A 720 0.13 16.26 20.43
C THR A 720 0.30 17.62 19.76
N ASP A 721 0.93 18.57 20.45
CA ASP A 721 1.26 19.89 19.90
C ASP A 721 2.20 19.81 18.68
N ASN A 722 2.89 18.69 18.46
CA ASN A 722 3.71 18.48 17.27
C ASN A 722 2.86 18.09 16.04
N ILE A 723 1.59 17.72 16.18
CA ILE A 723 0.71 17.50 15.02
C ILE A 723 0.42 18.87 14.39
N LYS A 724 1.14 19.20 13.31
CA LYS A 724 1.18 20.54 12.71
C LYS A 724 1.27 20.45 11.19
N PRO A 725 0.78 21.48 10.47
CA PRO A 725 0.94 21.52 9.03
C PRO A 725 2.41 21.62 8.64
N VAL A 726 2.79 20.92 7.56
CA VAL A 726 4.13 20.99 6.96
C VAL A 726 4.51 22.43 6.63
N ASN A 727 3.57 23.19 6.05
CA ASN A 727 3.70 24.62 5.79
C ASN A 727 2.32 25.29 5.82
N SER A 728 1.99 25.93 6.95
CA SER A 728 0.71 26.65 7.14
C SER A 728 0.46 27.79 6.15
N SER A 729 1.48 28.24 5.39
CA SER A 729 1.37 29.29 4.37
C SER A 729 1.24 28.74 2.95
N SER A 730 1.31 27.42 2.76
CA SER A 730 1.17 26.78 1.44
C SER A 730 -0.26 26.93 0.90
N THR A 731 -0.39 26.93 -0.42
CA THR A 731 -1.68 26.84 -1.11
C THR A 731 -2.13 25.39 -1.30
N SER A 732 -1.22 24.43 -1.20
CA SER A 732 -1.54 23.00 -1.25
C SER A 732 -2.28 22.57 0.02
N TYR A 733 -3.38 21.84 -0.14
CA TYR A 733 -4.14 21.28 0.98
C TYR A 733 -3.26 20.36 1.85
N GLN A 734 -2.40 19.57 1.22
CA GLN A 734 -1.55 18.58 1.90
C GLN A 734 -0.50 19.25 2.80
N ASP A 735 0.01 20.41 2.41
CA ASP A 735 1.03 21.11 3.19
C ASP A 735 0.41 22.01 4.28
N LYS A 736 -0.76 22.59 4.00
CA LYS A 736 -1.36 23.65 4.81
C LYS A 736 -2.06 23.14 6.07
N ASN A 737 -2.46 21.88 6.10
CA ASN A 737 -3.25 21.29 7.17
C ASN A 737 -2.44 20.28 7.98
N ALA A 738 -2.69 20.22 9.30
CA ALA A 738 -1.98 19.29 10.20
C ALA A 738 -2.45 17.84 10.05
N ILE A 739 -3.72 17.67 9.67
CA ILE A 739 -4.31 16.37 9.34
C ILE A 739 -4.95 16.49 7.98
N THR A 740 -4.57 15.62 7.05
CA THR A 740 -5.01 15.66 5.66
C THR A 740 -5.67 14.35 5.26
N ILE A 741 -6.54 14.42 4.26
CA ILE A 741 -7.10 13.26 3.58
C ILE A 741 -6.24 13.02 2.33
N PRO A 742 -5.63 11.83 2.15
CA PRO A 742 -4.84 11.51 0.97
C PRO A 742 -5.60 11.80 -0.34
N GLY A 743 -4.92 12.36 -1.35
CA GLY A 743 -5.52 12.75 -2.64
C GLY A 743 -6.50 13.94 -2.64
N LYS A 744 -6.94 14.45 -1.47
CA LYS A 744 -7.79 15.65 -1.42
C LYS A 744 -7.00 16.91 -1.79
N THR A 745 -7.60 17.80 -2.57
CA THR A 745 -6.95 19.02 -3.10
C THR A 745 -7.48 20.34 -2.53
N SER A 746 -8.52 20.30 -1.69
CA SER A 746 -9.14 21.50 -1.11
C SER A 746 -9.55 21.30 0.35
N ASP A 747 -9.69 22.40 1.09
CA ASP A 747 -10.06 22.36 2.51
C ASP A 747 -11.40 21.62 2.73
N VAL A 748 -11.46 20.88 3.83
CA VAL A 748 -12.62 20.06 4.24
C VAL A 748 -13.87 20.92 4.45
N LYS A 749 -15.01 20.47 3.91
CA LYS A 749 -16.33 21.10 4.04
C LYS A 749 -17.33 20.15 4.71
N SER A 750 -18.44 20.72 5.19
CA SER A 750 -19.55 19.93 5.74
C SER A 750 -20.08 18.95 4.69
N GLY A 751 -20.17 17.68 5.07
CA GLY A 751 -20.61 16.58 4.19
C GLY A 751 -19.47 15.87 3.46
N ASP A 752 -18.23 16.32 3.59
CA ASP A 752 -17.06 15.55 3.15
C ASP A 752 -16.85 14.33 4.06
N THR A 753 -16.39 13.23 3.47
CA THR A 753 -16.08 11.99 4.19
C THR A 753 -14.57 11.73 4.19
N ALA A 754 -14.12 10.91 5.13
CA ALA A 754 -12.76 10.38 5.18
C ALA A 754 -12.80 8.96 5.75
N ASP A 755 -12.06 8.03 5.17
CA ASP A 755 -11.79 6.70 5.72
C ASP A 755 -10.30 6.50 6.02
N VAL A 756 -9.44 7.37 5.48
CA VAL A 756 -8.02 7.46 5.76
C VAL A 756 -7.65 8.92 6.03
N VAL A 757 -6.80 9.15 7.04
CA VAL A 757 -6.20 10.45 7.30
C VAL A 757 -4.71 10.32 7.60
N ASP A 758 -3.95 11.33 7.21
CA ASP A 758 -2.52 11.47 7.46
C ASP A 758 -2.29 12.63 8.45
N LEU A 759 -1.67 12.34 9.58
CA LEU A 759 -1.29 13.29 10.62
C LEU A 759 0.17 13.68 10.42
N HIS A 760 0.42 14.96 10.16
CA HIS A 760 1.76 15.51 9.94
C HIS A 760 2.37 15.94 11.26
N VAL A 761 3.61 15.54 11.53
CA VAL A 761 4.33 15.78 12.78
C VAL A 761 5.52 16.69 12.56
N ASP A 762 5.63 17.74 13.37
CA ASP A 762 6.75 18.69 13.43
C ASP A 762 7.96 18.02 14.11
N GLY A 763 8.66 17.18 13.36
CA GLY A 763 9.81 16.40 13.80
C GLY A 763 9.78 14.95 13.28
N LYS A 764 10.90 14.24 13.44
CA LYS A 764 10.98 12.83 13.03
C LYS A 764 10.44 11.89 14.10
N LEU A 765 9.74 10.84 13.69
CA LEU A 765 9.18 9.77 14.51
C LEU A 765 10.27 8.75 14.91
N THR A 766 11.20 9.13 15.78
CA THR A 766 12.40 8.30 16.05
C THR A 766 12.24 7.19 17.08
N ASP A 767 11.07 7.03 17.69
CA ASP A 767 10.79 5.96 18.66
C ASP A 767 10.14 4.73 17.99
N SER A 768 10.55 3.54 18.43
CA SER A 768 9.94 2.27 18.01
C SER A 768 8.56 2.03 18.64
N LYS A 769 8.10 2.95 19.50
CA LYS A 769 6.81 2.87 20.16
C LYS A 769 6.23 4.25 20.45
N TYR A 770 5.36 4.73 19.58
CA TYR A 770 4.45 5.84 19.87
C TYR A 770 3.12 5.31 20.40
N THR A 771 2.39 6.10 21.17
CA THR A 771 0.99 5.83 21.52
C THR A 771 0.09 6.88 20.89
N LEU A 772 -0.95 6.45 20.16
CA LEU A 772 -1.97 7.33 19.61
C LEU A 772 -3.33 7.02 20.24
N GLU A 773 -3.97 8.04 20.80
CA GLU A 773 -5.34 8.00 21.32
C GLU A 773 -6.24 8.78 20.36
N ILE A 774 -7.41 8.22 20.02
CA ILE A 774 -8.37 8.78 19.07
C ILE A 774 -9.77 8.73 19.68
N SER A 775 -10.48 9.85 19.66
CA SER A 775 -11.81 9.98 20.29
C SER A 775 -12.75 10.82 19.42
N HIS A 776 -14.05 10.80 19.72
CA HIS A 776 -15.08 11.66 19.11
C HIS A 776 -15.28 11.54 17.59
N ILE A 777 -14.65 10.57 16.91
CA ILE A 777 -14.88 10.32 15.49
C ILE A 777 -16.30 9.80 15.28
N GLN A 778 -17.01 10.30 14.28
CA GLN A 778 -18.37 9.87 13.97
C GLN A 778 -18.54 9.53 12.50
N ASP A 779 -19.45 8.62 12.18
CA ASP A 779 -19.79 8.29 10.80
C ASP A 779 -20.74 9.30 10.14
N MET A 780 -21.10 9.04 8.88
CA MET A 780 -22.00 9.87 8.08
C MET A 780 -23.47 9.48 8.17
N ALA A 781 -23.83 8.58 9.09
CA ALA A 781 -25.21 8.16 9.24
C ALA A 781 -26.11 9.34 9.67
N THR A 782 -27.37 9.33 9.23
CA THR A 782 -28.37 10.35 9.61
C THR A 782 -28.54 10.54 11.13
N THR A 783 -28.24 9.49 11.91
CA THR A 783 -27.99 9.58 13.35
C THR A 783 -26.57 9.08 13.56
N PRO A 784 -25.56 9.97 13.66
CA PRO A 784 -24.17 9.56 13.63
C PRO A 784 -23.83 8.58 14.75
N ASN A 785 -23.16 7.49 14.40
CA ASN A 785 -22.58 6.59 15.38
C ASN A 785 -21.18 7.12 15.74
N VAL A 786 -20.97 7.46 17.00
CA VAL A 786 -19.68 7.92 17.52
C VAL A 786 -18.82 6.69 17.86
N MET A 787 -17.59 6.68 17.35
CA MET A 787 -16.53 5.72 17.66
C MET A 787 -16.31 5.64 19.17
N ASP A 788 -16.02 4.44 19.68
CA ASP A 788 -15.50 4.28 21.04
C ASP A 788 -14.05 4.79 21.12
N ASP A 789 -13.65 5.37 22.26
CA ASP A 789 -12.26 5.82 22.43
C ASP A 789 -11.28 4.70 22.10
N TYR A 790 -10.29 5.01 21.27
CA TYR A 790 -9.35 4.04 20.73
C TYR A 790 -7.92 4.43 21.11
N THR A 791 -7.16 3.49 21.67
CA THR A 791 -5.75 3.68 22.02
C THR A 791 -4.94 2.55 21.39
N THR A 792 -3.87 2.89 20.68
CA THR A 792 -2.95 1.91 20.13
C THR A 792 -1.51 2.40 20.20
N THR A 793 -0.57 1.47 20.06
CA THR A 793 0.84 1.79 19.84
C THR A 793 1.26 1.43 18.42
N PHE A 794 2.23 2.14 17.87
CA PHE A 794 2.83 1.86 16.56
C PHE A 794 4.32 2.20 16.55
N ASP A 795 5.08 1.59 15.64
CA ASP A 795 6.48 1.91 15.40
C ASP A 795 6.58 3.11 14.47
N GLY A 796 7.22 4.18 14.93
CA GLY A 796 7.47 5.38 14.12
C GLY A 796 8.81 5.36 13.39
N SER A 797 9.75 4.54 13.88
CA SER A 797 11.18 4.63 13.59
C SER A 797 11.62 3.84 12.36
N SER A 798 10.75 3.02 11.79
CA SER A 798 11.08 2.11 10.68
C SER A 798 11.60 2.84 9.44
N ASP A 799 11.05 4.03 9.13
CA ASP A 799 11.46 4.85 7.97
C ASP A 799 12.51 5.92 8.35
N VAL A 800 12.94 5.96 9.61
CA VAL A 800 13.96 6.90 10.07
C VAL A 800 15.36 6.33 9.80
N SER A 801 16.12 7.03 8.94
CA SER A 801 17.54 6.76 8.79
C SER A 801 18.31 6.99 10.10
N ALA A 802 19.03 5.97 10.56
CA ALA A 802 19.87 6.07 11.76
C ALA A 802 21.04 7.05 11.56
N THR A 803 21.24 7.93 12.53
CA THR A 803 22.38 8.85 12.60
C THR A 803 22.98 8.84 14.00
N ALA A 804 24.28 9.10 14.08
CA ALA A 804 25.06 9.15 15.30
C ALA A 804 25.85 10.46 15.34
N THR A 805 25.68 11.23 16.41
CA THR A 805 26.46 12.44 16.67
C THR A 805 27.41 12.19 17.82
N ALA A 806 28.70 12.47 17.61
CA ALA A 806 29.73 12.29 18.62
C ALA A 806 30.02 13.60 19.36
N TYR A 807 30.05 13.53 20.69
CA TYR A 807 30.29 14.65 21.59
C TYR A 807 31.50 14.41 22.47
N LYS A 808 32.22 15.50 22.73
CA LYS A 808 33.29 15.55 23.72
C LYS A 808 32.70 15.81 25.11
N VAL A 809 32.94 14.88 26.04
CA VAL A 809 32.49 14.98 27.44
C VAL A 809 33.63 15.44 28.34
N SER A 810 34.81 14.80 28.23
CA SER A 810 36.02 15.19 28.95
C SER A 810 37.28 14.79 28.16
N GLY A 811 38.49 15.00 28.71
CA GLY A 811 39.73 14.62 28.04
C GLY A 811 39.83 13.13 27.71
N THR A 812 39.19 12.26 28.50
CA THR A 812 39.20 10.80 28.31
C THR A 812 37.82 10.21 28.04
N LYS A 813 36.77 11.05 27.93
CA LYS A 813 35.38 10.57 27.72
C LYS A 813 34.74 11.24 26.51
N VAL A 814 34.08 10.43 25.69
CA VAL A 814 33.25 10.86 24.56
C VAL A 814 31.89 10.19 24.66
N ALA A 815 30.86 10.78 24.07
CA ALA A 815 29.52 10.22 24.01
C ALA A 815 29.02 10.20 22.58
N PHE A 816 28.26 9.17 22.21
CA PHE A 816 27.43 9.16 21.02
C PHE A 816 25.98 9.33 21.42
N VAL A 817 25.26 10.19 20.70
CA VAL A 817 23.80 10.27 20.73
C VAL A 817 23.30 9.86 19.36
N PHE A 818 22.45 8.85 19.34
CA PHE A 818 21.77 8.35 18.16
C PHE A 818 20.37 8.98 18.07
N ASN A 819 19.87 9.22 16.86
CA ASN A 819 18.53 9.77 16.69
C ASN A 819 17.42 8.75 17.00
N LYS A 820 17.65 7.46 16.70
CA LYS A 820 16.76 6.32 17.01
C LYS A 820 17.50 5.26 17.83
N ALA A 821 16.76 4.28 18.36
CA ALA A 821 17.33 3.18 19.13
C ALA A 821 18.20 2.29 18.21
N MET A 822 19.33 1.84 18.75
CA MET A 822 20.28 0.99 18.03
C MET A 822 20.27 -0.43 18.59
N ASN A 823 20.85 -1.39 17.87
CA ASN A 823 20.97 -2.75 18.34
C ASN A 823 21.84 -2.83 19.61
N ALA A 824 21.20 -3.08 20.75
CA ALA A 824 21.84 -3.12 22.07
C ALA A 824 23.07 -4.05 22.13
N SER A 825 23.07 -5.15 21.37
CA SER A 825 24.16 -6.13 21.36
C SER A 825 25.41 -5.68 20.60
N GLU A 826 25.30 -4.66 19.75
CA GLU A 826 26.42 -4.13 18.97
C GLU A 826 26.99 -2.84 19.60
N LEU A 827 26.26 -2.19 20.51
CA LEU A 827 26.65 -0.91 21.11
C LEU A 827 27.83 -1.00 22.09
N ASN A 828 28.04 -2.14 22.75
CA ASN A 828 29.10 -2.30 23.77
C ASN A 828 30.39 -2.94 23.23
N ASP A 829 30.48 -3.18 21.92
CA ASP A 829 31.66 -3.77 21.29
C ASP A 829 32.62 -2.67 20.79
N THR A 830 33.83 -2.63 21.35
CA THR A 830 34.86 -1.66 20.95
C THR A 830 35.28 -1.78 19.49
N ASP A 831 35.16 -2.96 18.88
CA ASP A 831 35.53 -3.17 17.47
C ASP A 831 34.56 -2.46 16.51
N ASN A 832 33.37 -2.11 16.99
CA ASN A 832 32.39 -1.34 16.22
C ASN A 832 32.70 0.15 16.15
N TYR A 833 33.78 0.61 16.82
CA TYR A 833 34.16 2.03 16.87
C TYR A 833 35.60 2.26 16.41
N GLN A 834 35.79 3.32 15.63
CA GLN A 834 37.09 3.75 15.15
C GLN A 834 37.25 5.25 15.31
N TYR A 835 38.47 5.71 15.58
CA TYR A 835 38.76 7.14 15.68
C TYR A 835 39.82 7.56 14.67
N VAL A 836 39.78 8.84 14.31
CA VAL A 836 40.82 9.48 13.50
C VAL A 836 41.64 10.35 14.43
N ASN A 837 42.96 10.15 14.43
CA ASN A 837 43.85 10.97 15.24
C ASN A 837 44.18 12.32 14.59
N GLY A 838 44.88 13.21 15.28
CA GLY A 838 45.29 14.53 14.77
C GLY A 838 46.23 14.50 13.57
N LYS A 839 46.77 13.33 13.19
CA LYS A 839 47.53 13.10 11.94
C LYS A 839 46.65 12.59 10.77
N ASN A 840 45.34 12.48 10.97
CA ASN A 840 44.36 11.91 10.03
C ASN A 840 44.57 10.41 9.76
N GLU A 841 45.09 9.66 10.74
CA GLU A 841 45.15 8.20 10.67
C GLU A 841 43.94 7.58 11.38
N THR A 842 43.27 6.63 10.72
CA THR A 842 42.21 5.83 11.34
C THR A 842 42.81 4.75 12.25
N LYS A 843 42.31 4.63 13.47
CA LYS A 843 42.75 3.71 14.52
C LYS A 843 41.55 3.07 15.22
N SER A 844 41.73 1.85 15.72
CA SER A 844 40.79 1.23 16.66
C SER A 844 40.86 1.92 18.02
N LEU A 845 39.79 1.82 18.81
CA LEU A 845 39.81 2.30 20.19
C LEU A 845 40.90 1.58 21.03
N PRO A 846 41.43 2.22 22.09
CA PRO A 846 42.31 1.55 23.04
C PRO A 846 41.63 0.33 23.65
N SER A 847 42.39 -0.76 23.89
CA SER A 847 41.85 -1.98 24.50
C SER A 847 41.39 -1.81 25.95
N SER A 848 41.73 -0.68 26.58
CA SER A 848 41.24 -0.28 27.91
C SER A 848 39.92 0.48 27.87
N ALA A 849 39.43 0.84 26.68
CA ALA A 849 38.21 1.61 26.55
C ALA A 849 37.01 0.82 27.10
N ASP A 850 36.15 1.53 27.82
CA ASP A 850 34.98 1.00 28.49
C ASP A 850 33.75 1.71 27.94
N ILE A 851 32.81 0.95 27.39
CA ILE A 851 31.59 1.47 26.76
C ILE A 851 30.40 1.23 27.67
N THR A 852 29.75 2.30 28.09
CA THR A 852 28.50 2.27 28.83
C THR A 852 27.35 2.59 27.89
N VAL A 853 26.43 1.65 27.72
CA VAL A 853 25.20 1.81 26.93
C VAL A 853 24.11 2.34 27.86
N ASN A 854 23.40 3.39 27.43
CA ASN A 854 22.24 3.91 28.17
C ASN A 854 21.00 3.04 27.88
N GLY A 855 20.01 3.06 28.78
CA GLY A 855 18.87 2.13 28.77
C GLY A 855 18.03 2.15 27.48
N ASP A 856 17.88 3.32 26.85
CA ASP A 856 17.10 3.52 25.63
C ASP A 856 17.83 3.08 24.35
N ASN A 857 19.08 2.62 24.45
CA ASN A 857 19.96 2.32 23.31
C ASN A 857 20.15 3.48 22.32
N LYS A 858 19.80 4.71 22.71
CA LYS A 858 19.99 5.94 21.90
C LYS A 858 21.24 6.70 22.30
N SER A 859 21.99 6.22 23.28
CA SER A 859 23.29 6.80 23.60
C SER A 859 24.29 5.81 24.17
N VAL A 860 25.56 6.07 23.90
CA VAL A 860 26.68 5.38 24.56
C VAL A 860 27.70 6.39 25.06
N THR A 861 28.27 6.13 26.23
CA THR A 861 29.44 6.85 26.74
C THR A 861 30.66 5.94 26.65
N ILE A 862 31.73 6.44 26.04
CA ILE A 862 33.01 5.73 25.89
C ILE A 862 34.02 6.42 26.79
N ASP A 863 34.45 5.73 27.85
CA ASP A 863 35.59 6.13 28.67
C ASP A 863 36.83 5.43 28.13
N LEU A 864 37.76 6.19 27.57
CA LEU A 864 38.97 5.66 26.95
C LEU A 864 39.87 4.94 27.97
N LYS A 865 39.75 5.29 29.27
CA LYS A 865 40.63 4.88 30.38
C LYS A 865 42.13 5.09 30.13
N ASP A 866 42.48 5.73 29.03
CA ASP A 866 43.83 6.02 28.58
C ASP A 866 44.04 7.53 28.62
N THR A 867 44.83 7.99 29.59
CA THR A 867 45.14 9.41 29.75
C THR A 867 46.12 9.93 28.70
N SER A 868 46.71 9.06 27.87
CA SER A 868 47.60 9.44 26.79
C SER A 868 46.86 9.87 25.53
N LEU A 869 45.62 9.40 25.31
CA LEU A 869 44.75 9.83 24.21
C LEU A 869 43.79 10.91 24.69
N ASN A 870 43.87 12.10 24.10
CA ASN A 870 43.09 13.26 24.52
C ASN A 870 41.96 13.58 23.51
N ALA A 871 40.71 13.44 23.94
CA ALA A 871 39.54 13.88 23.18
C ALA A 871 39.42 15.42 23.07
N ASN A 872 40.23 16.17 23.83
CA ASN A 872 40.35 17.64 23.77
C ASN A 872 41.54 18.11 22.93
N GLY A 873 42.17 17.21 22.19
CA GLY A 873 43.41 17.46 21.48
C GLY A 873 43.31 18.46 20.31
N THR A 874 44.45 18.87 19.78
CA THR A 874 44.56 19.80 18.64
C THR A 874 45.08 19.09 17.39
N ASP A 875 44.73 19.59 16.20
CA ASP A 875 45.24 19.07 14.93
C ASP A 875 46.79 18.99 14.90
N GLY A 876 47.32 17.90 14.34
CA GLY A 876 48.77 17.65 14.19
C GLY A 876 49.39 16.72 15.24
N ASP A 877 48.66 16.35 16.30
CA ASP A 877 49.13 15.44 17.35
C ASP A 877 48.55 14.02 17.18
N GLU A 878 49.42 12.99 17.27
CA GLU A 878 49.05 11.58 17.12
C GLU A 878 48.22 11.06 18.30
N ASN A 879 48.37 11.71 19.46
CA ASN A 879 47.69 11.37 20.71
C ASN A 879 46.41 12.21 20.93
N SER A 880 45.95 12.90 19.90
CA SER A 880 44.76 13.73 19.92
C SER A 880 43.67 13.08 19.06
N MET A 881 42.45 12.94 19.59
CA MET A 881 41.31 12.43 18.82
C MET A 881 40.63 13.58 18.07
N LYS A 882 40.53 13.44 16.75
CA LYS A 882 39.93 14.44 15.85
C LYS A 882 38.47 14.13 15.53
N ALA A 883 38.19 12.87 15.24
CA ALA A 883 36.85 12.37 14.92
C ALA A 883 36.71 10.93 15.43
N ILE A 884 35.47 10.50 15.63
CA ILE A 884 35.13 9.12 16.02
C ILE A 884 33.88 8.66 15.28
N TYR A 885 33.86 7.39 14.90
CA TYR A 885 32.83 6.77 14.08
C TYR A 885 32.40 5.43 14.65
N ALA A 886 31.09 5.18 14.65
CA ALA A 886 30.43 3.92 14.98
C ALA A 886 30.28 3.06 13.70
N THR A 887 31.38 2.49 13.21
CA THR A 887 31.45 1.82 11.90
C THR A 887 30.79 0.46 11.84
N GLY A 888 30.63 -0.22 12.99
CA GLY A 888 30.04 -1.57 13.05
C GLY A 888 28.66 -1.65 13.70
N VAL A 889 28.12 -0.51 14.16
CA VAL A 889 26.81 -0.43 14.82
C VAL A 889 25.69 -0.47 13.76
N LYS A 890 24.60 -1.17 14.06
CA LYS A 890 23.36 -1.19 13.29
C LYS A 890 22.17 -0.78 14.13
N ASP A 891 21.10 -0.35 13.47
CA ASP A 891 19.81 -0.11 14.12
C ASP A 891 19.12 -1.43 14.51
N GLU A 892 17.97 -1.33 15.18
CA GLU A 892 17.17 -2.50 15.61
C GLU A 892 16.69 -3.36 14.44
N ASP A 893 16.56 -2.76 13.25
CA ASP A 893 16.17 -3.42 11.99
C ASP A 893 17.36 -4.12 11.29
N GLY A 894 18.58 -3.94 11.80
CA GLY A 894 19.81 -4.53 11.27
C GLY A 894 20.45 -3.73 10.13
N ASN A 895 20.02 -2.50 9.90
CA ASN A 895 20.62 -1.60 8.91
C ASN A 895 21.87 -0.92 9.49
N SER A 896 22.96 -0.89 8.70
CA SER A 896 24.17 -0.15 9.08
C SER A 896 24.00 1.35 8.86
N LEU A 897 24.67 2.17 9.68
CA LEU A 897 24.71 3.61 9.46
C LEU A 897 25.52 3.95 8.21
N SER A 898 24.92 4.73 7.32
CA SER A 898 25.57 5.23 6.11
C SER A 898 26.82 6.07 6.43
N VAL A 899 27.79 6.07 5.50
CA VAL A 899 28.97 6.93 5.58
C VAL A 899 28.54 8.39 5.68
N GLY A 900 28.99 9.08 6.73
CA GLY A 900 28.59 10.47 7.04
C GLY A 900 27.52 10.58 8.13
N ASN A 901 26.78 9.49 8.40
CA ASN A 901 25.79 9.43 9.48
C ASN A 901 26.29 8.66 10.71
N ASN A 902 27.45 8.02 10.62
CA ASN A 902 27.99 7.14 11.67
C ASN A 902 28.90 7.83 12.69
N GLY A 903 28.85 9.17 12.80
CA GLY A 903 29.73 9.95 13.68
C GLY A 903 30.41 11.09 12.94
N GLY A 904 31.59 11.49 13.44
CA GLY A 904 32.34 12.59 12.84
C GLY A 904 33.22 13.33 13.82
N THR A 905 33.51 14.59 13.51
CA THR A 905 34.24 15.50 14.39
C THR A 905 33.48 15.66 15.71
N LEU A 906 34.20 15.62 16.82
CA LEU A 906 33.63 15.75 18.16
C LEU A 906 32.98 17.13 18.34
N SER A 907 31.68 17.13 18.58
CA SER A 907 30.90 18.34 18.88
C SER A 907 30.99 18.71 20.36
N THR A 908 30.73 19.98 20.68
CA THR A 908 30.53 20.44 22.06
C THR A 908 29.08 20.84 22.25
N TYR A 909 28.42 20.26 23.26
CA TYR A 909 27.11 20.73 23.70
C TYR A 909 27.31 21.87 24.71
N ALA A 910 26.60 22.99 24.57
CA ALA A 910 26.76 24.16 25.43
C ALA A 910 25.56 24.41 26.35
N ASP A 911 24.40 23.90 25.96
CA ASP A 911 23.14 24.14 26.66
C ASP A 911 23.01 23.29 27.91
N THR A 912 22.08 23.68 28.77
CA THR A 912 21.71 22.93 29.97
C THR A 912 20.53 22.03 29.63
N THR A 913 20.57 20.80 30.13
CA THR A 913 19.50 19.81 29.92
C THR A 913 18.26 20.17 30.73
N LYS A 914 17.09 20.06 30.11
CA LYS A 914 15.80 20.50 30.63
C LYS A 914 14.80 19.36 30.62
N VAL A 915 13.81 19.47 31.51
CA VAL A 915 12.62 18.60 31.49
C VAL A 915 11.79 18.92 30.25
N LYS A 916 11.41 17.90 29.47
CA LYS A 916 10.48 18.03 28.34
C LYS A 916 9.14 18.57 28.86
N ALA A 917 8.51 19.47 28.12
CA ALA A 917 7.14 19.90 28.42
C ALA A 917 6.20 18.68 28.43
N ASN A 918 5.11 18.75 29.20
CA ASN A 918 4.07 17.72 29.25
C ASN A 918 4.53 16.29 29.62
N SER A 919 5.73 16.12 30.19
CA SER A 919 6.32 14.80 30.47
C SER A 919 6.09 14.26 31.88
N LEU A 920 5.75 15.12 32.86
CA LEU A 920 5.59 14.68 34.25
C LEU A 920 4.25 13.95 34.46
N ARG A 921 4.32 12.63 34.61
CA ARG A 921 3.17 11.73 34.80
C ARG A 921 3.25 11.04 36.16
N VAL A 922 2.19 11.09 36.96
CA VAL A 922 2.11 10.45 38.29
C VAL A 922 1.06 9.35 38.29
N TYR A 923 1.44 8.13 38.67
CA TYR A 923 0.58 6.95 38.61
C TYR A 923 0.93 5.92 39.71
N TYR A 924 0.06 4.95 39.93
CA TYR A 924 0.36 3.79 40.75
C TYR A 924 0.92 2.65 39.90
N ASP A 925 1.97 2.01 40.39
CA ASP A 925 2.42 0.70 39.94
C ASP A 925 2.35 -0.28 41.12
N ASN A 926 1.30 -1.11 41.12
CA ASN A 926 0.86 -1.87 42.30
C ASN A 926 0.57 -0.91 43.48
N ASP A 927 1.25 -1.09 44.61
CA ASP A 927 1.06 -0.27 45.81
C ASP A 927 2.00 0.95 45.86
N ASP A 928 2.97 1.04 44.94
CA ASP A 928 3.94 2.12 44.91
C ASP A 928 3.44 3.28 44.05
N LEU A 929 3.68 4.51 44.52
CA LEU A 929 3.45 5.70 43.71
C LEU A 929 4.69 5.98 42.86
N LYS A 930 4.52 6.11 41.55
CA LYS A 930 5.58 6.43 40.61
C LYS A 930 5.34 7.77 39.93
N ALA A 931 6.43 8.42 39.55
CA ALA A 931 6.40 9.59 38.69
C ALA A 931 7.44 9.47 37.58
N ASP A 932 6.98 9.46 36.33
CA ASP A 932 7.82 9.46 35.14
C ASP A 932 8.04 10.91 34.69
N VAL A 933 9.26 11.23 34.26
CA VAL A 933 9.61 12.53 33.67
C VAL A 933 10.69 12.34 32.60
N SER A 934 10.58 13.07 31.49
CA SER A 934 11.55 12.99 30.39
C SER A 934 12.36 14.27 30.23
N PHE A 935 13.57 14.12 29.69
CA PHE A 935 14.54 15.21 29.47
C PHE A 935 14.85 15.39 27.98
N ASP A 936 15.32 16.57 27.58
CA ASP A 936 15.72 16.85 26.20
C ASP A 936 17.07 16.22 25.80
N GLN A 937 17.82 15.65 26.76
CA GLN A 937 19.03 14.85 26.55
C GLN A 937 19.03 13.61 27.45
N PRO A 938 19.72 12.52 27.05
CA PRO A 938 19.84 11.31 27.87
C PRO A 938 20.57 11.58 29.19
N ILE A 939 20.06 11.02 30.29
CA ILE A 939 20.60 11.25 31.63
C ILE A 939 21.72 10.26 31.95
N ASP A 940 22.79 10.73 32.59
CA ASP A 940 23.87 9.89 33.11
C ASP A 940 23.44 9.30 34.46
N ASP A 941 22.99 8.04 34.43
CA ASP A 941 22.57 7.27 35.61
C ASP A 941 23.63 7.27 36.72
N SER A 942 24.92 7.29 36.38
CA SER A 942 26.01 7.29 37.37
C SER A 942 26.09 8.57 38.20
N THR A 943 25.35 9.61 37.81
CA THR A 943 25.27 10.90 38.50
C THR A 943 23.92 11.14 39.18
N THR A 944 23.02 10.16 39.11
CA THR A 944 21.63 10.29 39.54
C THR A 944 21.40 9.60 40.89
N ASP A 945 20.89 10.33 41.87
CA ASP A 945 20.52 9.80 43.20
C ASP A 945 19.12 10.29 43.60
N ALA A 946 18.37 9.51 44.36
CA ALA A 946 17.04 9.90 44.84
C ALA A 946 17.04 11.25 45.59
N LYS A 947 18.12 11.58 46.30
CA LYS A 947 18.32 12.86 47.00
C LYS A 947 18.36 14.05 46.05
N ASN A 948 18.57 13.86 44.75
CA ASN A 948 18.50 14.92 43.75
C ASN A 948 17.06 15.33 43.39
N PHE A 949 16.03 14.56 43.76
CA PHE A 949 14.66 14.83 43.31
C PHE A 949 13.72 15.13 44.47
N ARG A 950 12.77 16.02 44.24
CA ARG A 950 11.60 16.21 45.12
C ARG A 950 10.33 16.25 44.27
N LEU A 951 9.30 15.52 44.67
CA LEU A 951 7.94 15.68 44.12
C LEU A 951 7.02 16.16 45.24
N GLY A 952 6.39 17.32 45.07
CA GLY A 952 5.62 17.93 46.15
C GLY A 952 6.46 18.16 47.41
N GLY A 953 7.76 18.41 47.26
CA GLY A 953 8.71 18.58 48.36
C GLY A 953 9.17 17.27 49.03
N GLN A 954 8.69 16.10 48.60
CA GLN A 954 9.10 14.80 49.16
C GLN A 954 10.20 14.14 48.34
N THR A 955 11.18 13.53 49.01
CA THR A 955 12.25 12.75 48.35
C THR A 955 11.73 11.35 47.99
N PRO A 956 11.91 10.87 46.75
CA PRO A 956 11.56 9.50 46.40
C PRO A 956 12.43 8.47 47.14
N THR A 957 11.94 7.25 47.27
CA THR A 957 12.70 6.14 47.87
C THR A 957 13.80 5.65 46.94
N SER A 958 13.56 5.67 45.64
CA SER A 958 14.52 5.31 44.61
C SER A 958 14.25 6.05 43.30
N VAL A 959 15.26 6.06 42.44
CA VAL A 959 15.19 6.60 41.08
C VAL A 959 15.79 5.59 40.12
N SER A 960 15.25 5.51 38.90
CA SER A 960 15.85 4.77 37.81
C SER A 960 15.89 5.63 36.55
N VAL A 961 16.95 5.48 35.76
CA VAL A 961 17.16 6.18 34.49
C VAL A 961 17.07 5.19 33.35
N ASP A 962 16.33 5.57 32.31
CA ASP A 962 16.22 4.86 31.05
C ASP A 962 16.34 5.87 29.91
N GLY A 963 17.58 6.13 29.47
CA GLY A 963 17.83 7.14 28.44
C GLY A 963 17.46 8.55 28.87
N THR A 964 16.48 9.13 28.18
CA THR A 964 15.93 10.45 28.54
C THR A 964 14.87 10.40 29.64
N LYS A 965 14.36 9.22 29.99
CA LYS A 965 13.31 9.04 30.98
C LYS A 965 13.89 8.75 32.36
N VAL A 966 13.34 9.42 33.38
CA VAL A 966 13.63 9.18 34.79
C VAL A 966 12.34 8.80 35.51
N THR A 967 12.38 7.68 36.22
CA THR A 967 11.25 7.21 37.05
C THR A 967 11.58 7.40 38.52
N LEU A 968 10.78 8.20 39.21
CA LEU A 968 10.82 8.37 40.66
C LEU A 968 9.88 7.35 41.30
N THR A 969 10.37 6.56 42.26
CA THR A 969 9.54 5.61 43.00
C THR A 969 9.38 6.07 44.45
N PHE A 970 8.15 6.03 44.95
CA PHE A 970 7.80 6.23 46.35
C PHE A 970 7.21 4.92 46.87
N ALA A 971 8.09 4.07 47.39
CA ALA A 971 7.75 2.71 47.80
C ALA A 971 6.84 2.68 49.05
N SER A 972 5.92 1.74 49.04
CA SER A 972 4.94 1.49 50.11
C SER A 972 5.52 0.76 51.34
N ASP A 973 6.63 0.03 51.20
CA ASP A 973 7.11 -0.99 52.15
C ASP A 973 8.27 -0.55 53.08
N THR A 974 8.83 0.64 52.89
CA THR A 974 9.98 1.11 53.68
C THR A 974 9.54 1.96 54.88
N ASN A 975 9.46 1.30 56.06
CA ASN A 975 9.24 1.87 57.41
C ASN A 975 7.78 2.14 57.85
N GLY A 976 6.99 1.07 58.00
CA GLY A 976 5.92 1.03 59.01
C GLY A 976 4.71 1.91 58.73
N TYR A 977 4.17 1.83 57.52
CA TYR A 977 3.03 2.63 57.10
C TYR A 977 1.82 1.80 56.70
N ASP A 978 0.74 2.11 57.40
CA ASP A 978 -0.64 1.80 57.09
C ASP A 978 -1.13 2.87 56.10
N GLU A 979 -1.78 2.51 54.99
CA GLU A 979 -2.37 3.49 54.02
C GLU A 979 -3.31 4.48 54.71
N SER A 980 -3.74 4.14 55.94
CA SER A 980 -4.48 4.98 56.85
C SER A 980 -3.75 6.18 57.47
N ASP A 981 -2.43 6.26 57.40
CA ASP A 981 -1.68 7.37 57.98
C ASP A 981 -1.51 8.51 56.97
N PRO A 982 -2.07 9.71 57.19
CA PRO A 982 -1.92 10.83 56.28
C PRO A 982 -0.46 11.32 56.13
N ASP A 983 0.42 10.97 57.06
CA ASP A 983 1.83 11.37 57.06
C ASP A 983 2.76 10.42 56.30
N THR A 984 2.22 9.39 55.63
CA THR A 984 3.01 8.53 54.74
C THR A 984 3.67 9.36 53.63
N LEU A 985 4.80 8.85 53.11
CA LEU A 985 5.50 9.49 52.01
C LEU A 985 4.59 9.65 50.78
N ILE A 986 3.84 8.60 50.43
CA ILE A 986 2.87 8.60 49.31
C ILE A 986 1.77 9.63 49.56
N ASN A 987 1.13 9.62 50.74
CA ASN A 987 0.01 10.52 51.06
C ASN A 987 0.45 11.99 51.09
N LYS A 988 1.68 12.31 51.50
CA LYS A 988 2.23 13.67 51.43
C LYS A 988 2.39 14.19 50.00
N VAL A 989 2.74 13.31 49.06
CA VAL A 989 2.76 13.65 47.62
C VAL A 989 1.33 13.79 47.10
N LYS A 990 0.47 12.79 47.38
CA LYS A 990 -0.91 12.74 46.90
C LYS A 990 -1.80 13.86 47.42
N ALA A 991 -1.56 14.35 48.64
CA ALA A 991 -2.31 15.46 49.23
C ALA A 991 -2.20 16.76 48.42
N GLN A 992 -1.19 16.89 47.55
CA GLN A 992 -1.05 18.02 46.63
C GLN A 992 -1.74 17.78 45.27
N GLY A 993 -2.02 16.52 44.90
CA GLY A 993 -2.62 16.15 43.61
C GLY A 993 -1.88 16.79 42.42
N ASN A 994 -2.64 17.40 41.51
CA ASN A 994 -2.12 18.16 40.35
C ASN A 994 -1.23 19.35 40.76
N GLY A 995 -1.31 19.81 42.01
CA GLY A 995 -0.47 20.88 42.54
C GLY A 995 0.94 20.44 42.92
N ALA A 996 1.23 19.14 42.94
CA ALA A 996 2.58 18.64 43.16
C ALA A 996 3.52 19.13 42.04
N LYS A 997 4.76 19.46 42.41
CA LYS A 997 5.80 19.91 41.46
C LYS A 997 7.06 19.10 41.64
N LEU A 998 7.69 18.75 40.52
CA LEU A 998 9.03 18.21 40.48
C LEU A 998 10.04 19.34 40.70
N GLN A 999 11.03 19.07 41.55
CA GLN A 999 12.21 19.90 41.75
C GLN A 999 13.44 19.02 41.65
N ILE A 1000 14.44 19.47 40.89
CA ILE A 1000 15.74 18.83 40.79
C ILE A 1000 16.73 19.69 41.57
N VAL A 1001 17.45 19.08 42.50
CA VAL A 1001 18.34 19.77 43.45
C VAL A 1001 19.72 19.12 43.45
N SER A 1002 20.74 19.92 43.72
CA SER A 1002 22.05 19.39 44.12
C SER A 1002 22.06 19.12 45.63
N TYR A 1003 22.91 18.18 46.06
CA TYR A 1003 23.16 17.94 47.47
C TYR A 1003 24.64 17.73 47.73
N THR A 1004 25.08 17.96 48.96
CA THR A 1004 26.45 17.63 49.37
C THR A 1004 26.46 16.23 49.95
N ASP A 1005 27.26 15.35 49.36
CA ASP A 1005 27.58 14.07 49.98
C ASP A 1005 28.51 14.34 51.17
N GLU A 1006 28.02 14.08 52.38
CA GLU A 1006 28.75 14.36 53.62
C GLU A 1006 29.96 13.44 53.80
N GLU A 1007 29.96 12.25 53.22
CA GLU A 1007 31.09 11.30 53.31
C GLU A 1007 32.18 11.65 52.28
N ALA A 1008 31.79 12.10 51.08
CA ALA A 1008 32.73 12.46 50.02
C ALA A 1008 33.12 13.95 50.02
N GLY A 1009 32.40 14.82 50.73
CA GLY A 1009 32.61 16.28 50.76
C GLY A 1009 32.39 16.95 49.40
N LYS A 1010 31.63 16.33 48.50
CA LYS A 1010 31.42 16.75 47.10
C LYS A 1010 29.98 17.14 46.86
N VAL A 1011 29.75 18.20 46.08
CA VAL A 1011 28.41 18.56 45.59
C VAL A 1011 28.05 17.63 44.42
N CYS A 1012 26.94 16.94 44.55
CA CYS A 1012 26.39 16.00 43.58
C CYS A 1012 25.28 16.68 42.77
N TYR A 1013 25.41 16.60 41.44
CA TYR A 1013 24.46 17.11 40.45
C TYR A 1013 24.02 15.95 39.57
N VAL A 1014 22.77 15.99 39.09
CA VAL A 1014 22.34 15.16 37.96
C VAL A 1014 22.93 15.76 36.70
N ASN A 1015 23.64 14.94 35.92
CA ASN A 1015 24.16 15.33 34.61
C ASN A 1015 23.52 14.50 33.50
N ASP A 1016 23.51 15.04 32.29
CA ASP A 1016 23.30 14.27 31.08
C ASP A 1016 24.57 13.49 30.69
N VAL A 1017 24.42 12.57 29.72
CA VAL A 1017 25.54 11.80 29.14
C VAL A 1017 26.58 12.67 28.42
N LEU A 1018 26.24 13.93 28.12
CA LEU A 1018 27.13 14.92 27.51
C LEU A 1018 27.95 15.70 28.55
N GLY A 1019 27.75 15.44 29.84
CA GLY A 1019 28.47 16.03 30.96
C GLY A 1019 27.93 17.39 31.40
N LYS A 1020 26.69 17.76 31.08
CA LYS A 1020 26.05 18.99 31.55
C LYS A 1020 25.09 18.73 32.69
N ALA A 1021 25.09 19.63 33.67
CA ALA A 1021 24.12 19.59 34.75
C ALA A 1021 22.71 19.90 34.22
N VAL A 1022 21.73 19.17 34.75
CA VAL A 1022 20.31 19.42 34.51
C VAL A 1022 19.89 20.72 35.21
N ASP A 1023 18.94 21.47 34.63
CA ASP A 1023 18.39 22.68 35.24
C ASP A 1023 17.75 22.38 36.60
N THR A 1024 18.19 23.12 37.63
CA THR A 1024 17.73 23.00 39.02
C THR A 1024 16.81 24.15 39.44
N VAL A 1025 16.57 25.13 38.57
CA VAL A 1025 15.78 26.33 38.87
C VAL A 1025 14.30 26.11 38.57
N THR A 1026 13.99 25.34 37.52
CA THR A 1026 12.63 25.14 37.04
C THR A 1026 11.87 24.14 37.92
N GLN A 1027 10.67 24.54 38.38
CA GLN A 1027 9.72 23.62 39.03
C GLN A 1027 8.71 23.13 37.99
N THR A 1028 8.72 21.83 37.69
CA THR A 1028 7.83 21.26 36.67
C THR A 1028 6.52 20.81 37.32
N PRO A 1029 5.35 21.33 36.91
CA PRO A 1029 4.05 20.87 37.41
C PRO A 1029 3.71 19.48 36.85
N VAL A 1030 2.86 18.73 37.55
CA VAL A 1030 2.32 17.47 37.02
C VAL A 1030 1.45 17.77 35.81
N TYR A 1031 1.68 17.04 34.71
CA TYR A 1031 0.89 17.13 33.50
C TYR A 1031 -0.26 16.11 33.49
N SER A 1032 0.09 14.83 33.69
CA SER A 1032 -0.86 13.72 33.82
C SER A 1032 -0.88 13.18 35.25
N TYR A 1033 -2.06 13.10 35.87
CA TYR A 1033 -2.25 12.58 37.22
C TYR A 1033 -3.25 11.42 37.21
N GLU A 1034 -2.71 10.20 37.14
CA GLU A 1034 -3.48 8.96 36.99
C GLU A 1034 -3.63 8.19 38.31
N ALA A 1035 -2.99 8.65 39.39
CA ALA A 1035 -3.11 8.05 40.70
C ALA A 1035 -4.52 8.27 41.28
N ALA A 1036 -5.38 7.25 41.22
CA ALA A 1036 -6.73 7.32 41.75
C ALA A 1036 -6.76 7.75 43.24
N PRO A 1037 -7.78 8.54 43.67
CA PRO A 1037 -7.96 8.85 45.08
C PRO A 1037 -8.15 7.57 45.90
N LYS A 1038 -7.68 7.54 47.15
CA LYS A 1038 -7.99 6.48 48.14
C LYS A 1038 -8.53 7.11 49.41
N LEU A 1039 -9.31 6.34 50.18
CA LEU A 1039 -9.76 6.76 51.51
C LEU A 1039 -8.63 6.57 52.53
N ILE A 1040 -8.44 7.57 53.39
CA ILE A 1040 -7.54 7.45 54.56
C ILE A 1040 -8.38 6.91 55.74
N ILE A 1041 -8.18 5.65 56.13
CA ILE A 1041 -9.00 4.95 57.15
C ILE A 1041 -8.17 4.49 58.35
N ASN A 1042 -7.89 5.36 59.32
CA ASN A 1042 -7.09 5.00 60.50
C ASN A 1042 -7.97 4.48 61.64
N LYS A 1043 -8.19 3.16 61.66
CA LYS A 1043 -9.17 2.53 62.54
C LYS A 1043 -8.55 1.82 63.75
N ASP A 1044 -9.23 1.93 64.89
CA ASP A 1044 -8.90 1.14 66.09
C ASP A 1044 -9.40 -0.33 65.96
N ASN A 1045 -9.13 -1.15 66.98
CA ASN A 1045 -9.59 -2.55 67.02
C ASN A 1045 -11.12 -2.72 67.01
N ASN A 1046 -11.89 -1.64 67.14
CA ASN A 1046 -13.35 -1.61 67.08
C ASN A 1046 -13.88 -1.02 65.76
N ASN A 1047 -13.00 -0.82 64.77
CA ASN A 1047 -13.27 -0.16 63.48
C ASN A 1047 -13.67 1.32 63.60
N VAL A 1048 -13.34 2.00 64.69
CA VAL A 1048 -13.56 3.45 64.82
C VAL A 1048 -12.43 4.19 64.12
N VAL A 1049 -12.76 4.97 63.11
CA VAL A 1049 -11.83 5.74 62.29
C VAL A 1049 -11.49 7.04 63.01
N SER A 1050 -10.23 7.17 63.42
CA SER A 1050 -9.72 8.26 64.25
C SER A 1050 -9.54 9.59 63.50
N ASN A 1051 -9.28 9.54 62.19
CA ASN A 1051 -9.06 10.70 61.34
C ASN A 1051 -10.34 11.20 60.63
N TRP A 1052 -11.47 10.52 60.81
CA TRP A 1052 -12.79 11.00 60.38
C TRP A 1052 -13.48 11.66 61.56
N THR A 1053 -14.11 12.81 61.32
CA THR A 1053 -14.66 13.63 62.42
C THR A 1053 -16.16 13.85 62.28
N ALA A 1054 -16.82 13.97 63.42
CA ALA A 1054 -18.20 14.41 63.49
C ALA A 1054 -18.25 15.79 64.17
N VAL A 1055 -18.72 16.80 63.46
CA VAL A 1055 -18.76 18.19 63.94
C VAL A 1055 -20.22 18.65 63.95
N GLY A 1056 -20.71 18.94 65.14
CA GLY A 1056 -22.03 19.53 65.31
C GLY A 1056 -22.02 21.03 65.08
N LYS A 1057 -23.04 21.49 64.37
CA LYS A 1057 -23.41 22.90 64.18
C LYS A 1057 -24.87 23.08 64.62
N SER A 1058 -25.33 24.33 64.66
CA SER A 1058 -26.72 24.61 65.03
C SER A 1058 -27.71 23.97 64.04
N GLY A 1059 -28.32 22.85 64.44
CA GLY A 1059 -29.33 22.13 63.66
C GLY A 1059 -28.78 21.18 62.59
N GLU A 1060 -27.47 20.92 62.61
CA GLU A 1060 -26.74 20.18 61.57
C GLU A 1060 -25.62 19.36 62.22
N LEU A 1061 -25.37 18.17 61.69
CA LEU A 1061 -24.22 17.35 62.03
C LEU A 1061 -23.42 17.07 60.76
N ASP A 1062 -22.15 17.41 60.77
CA ASP A 1062 -21.23 17.11 59.68
C ASP A 1062 -20.46 15.84 60.01
N ILE A 1063 -20.41 14.91 59.06
CA ILE A 1063 -19.48 13.78 59.08
C ILE A 1063 -18.44 14.00 58.00
N ASN A 1064 -17.18 14.14 58.41
CA ASN A 1064 -16.06 14.39 57.51
C ASN A 1064 -15.29 13.10 57.23
N VAL A 1065 -15.24 12.70 55.97
CA VAL A 1065 -14.46 11.59 55.42
C VAL A 1065 -13.24 12.17 54.70
N LYS A 1066 -12.09 11.49 54.76
CA LYS A 1066 -10.83 12.00 54.20
C LYS A 1066 -10.32 11.13 53.05
N PHE A 1067 -10.07 11.75 51.90
CA PHE A 1067 -9.29 11.20 50.81
C PHE A 1067 -7.84 11.65 50.89
N ASP A 1068 -6.94 10.86 50.30
CA ASP A 1068 -5.50 11.13 50.21
C ASP A 1068 -5.13 12.11 49.09
N THR A 1069 -6.06 12.43 48.20
CA THR A 1069 -5.89 13.35 47.07
C THR A 1069 -7.05 14.36 47.02
N PRO A 1070 -6.81 15.61 46.59
CA PRO A 1070 -7.87 16.53 46.21
C PRO A 1070 -8.80 15.93 45.14
N ILE A 1071 -10.10 15.96 45.39
CA ILE A 1071 -11.13 15.42 44.50
C ILE A 1071 -11.90 16.55 43.80
N ASP A 1072 -12.45 16.29 42.62
CA ASP A 1072 -13.33 17.25 41.93
C ASP A 1072 -14.58 17.45 42.80
N THR A 1073 -14.83 18.71 43.17
CA THR A 1073 -15.93 19.08 44.04
C THR A 1073 -17.30 18.72 43.48
N ASN A 1074 -17.41 18.54 42.16
CA ASN A 1074 -18.65 18.15 41.48
C ASN A 1074 -18.81 16.63 41.30
N SER A 1075 -17.76 15.84 41.60
CA SER A 1075 -17.76 14.39 41.39
C SER A 1075 -18.46 13.61 42.50
N VAL A 1076 -18.57 14.19 43.70
CA VAL A 1076 -19.12 13.53 44.89
C VAL A 1076 -20.62 13.76 45.03
N LYS A 1077 -21.35 12.71 45.35
CA LYS A 1077 -22.78 12.71 45.65
C LYS A 1077 -23.04 12.10 47.02
N ARG A 1078 -24.11 12.54 47.68
CA ARG A 1078 -24.51 12.01 49.00
C ARG A 1078 -24.79 10.50 48.97
N GLU A 1079 -25.23 9.98 47.83
CA GLU A 1079 -25.49 8.55 47.62
C GLU A 1079 -24.21 7.71 47.45
N ASP A 1080 -23.03 8.34 47.28
CA ASP A 1080 -21.77 7.60 47.16
C ASP A 1080 -21.38 6.92 48.47
N PHE A 1081 -21.98 7.31 49.60
CA PHE A 1081 -21.76 6.72 50.92
C PHE A 1081 -23.08 6.34 51.61
N VAL A 1082 -23.07 5.18 52.27
CA VAL A 1082 -24.16 4.69 53.11
C VAL A 1082 -23.81 4.93 54.57
N PHE A 1083 -24.70 5.63 55.26
CA PHE A 1083 -24.58 5.90 56.69
C PHE A 1083 -25.63 5.10 57.46
N SER A 1084 -25.24 4.48 58.56
CA SER A 1084 -26.19 3.80 59.43
C SER A 1084 -25.85 3.92 60.91
N VAL A 1085 -26.88 3.98 61.74
CA VAL A 1085 -26.76 4.10 63.19
C VAL A 1085 -27.70 3.10 63.86
N GLY A 1086 -27.17 2.24 64.73
CA GLY A 1086 -27.96 1.17 65.37
C GLY A 1086 -28.65 0.22 64.39
N GLY A 1087 -28.09 0.01 63.20
CA GLY A 1087 -28.66 -0.82 62.14
C GLY A 1087 -29.75 -0.15 61.29
N THR A 1088 -30.03 1.15 61.51
CA THR A 1088 -30.95 1.95 60.69
C THR A 1088 -30.16 2.88 59.78
N ASN A 1089 -30.52 2.93 58.49
CA ASN A 1089 -29.89 3.86 57.56
C ASN A 1089 -30.33 5.30 57.82
N VAL A 1090 -29.38 6.23 57.67
CA VAL A 1090 -29.60 7.67 57.73
C VAL A 1090 -29.02 8.27 56.47
N ASP A 1091 -29.75 9.18 55.84
CA ASP A 1091 -29.33 9.76 54.57
C ASP A 1091 -28.71 11.14 54.84
N ALA A 1092 -27.57 11.42 54.22
CA ALA A 1092 -27.00 12.76 54.24
C ALA A 1092 -27.95 13.70 53.48
N THR A 1093 -28.17 14.89 54.03
CA THR A 1093 -28.99 15.93 53.42
C THR A 1093 -28.26 16.72 52.36
N ASP A 1094 -26.93 16.87 52.51
CA ASP A 1094 -26.05 17.51 51.52
C ASP A 1094 -24.65 16.90 51.60
N VAL A 1095 -23.81 17.18 50.59
CA VAL A 1095 -22.40 16.81 50.57
C VAL A 1095 -21.54 17.95 50.02
N VAL A 1096 -20.42 18.22 50.68
CA VAL A 1096 -19.45 19.24 50.27
C VAL A 1096 -18.06 18.62 50.24
N ALA A 1097 -17.44 18.58 49.07
CA ALA A 1097 -16.03 18.23 48.93
C ALA A 1097 -15.16 19.48 49.04
N ASN A 1098 -14.06 19.37 49.79
CA ASN A 1098 -13.10 20.43 50.02
C ASN A 1098 -11.81 20.19 49.23
N THR A 1099 -11.08 21.26 48.92
CA THR A 1099 -9.84 21.21 48.13
C THR A 1099 -8.70 20.46 48.80
N ASP A 1100 -8.81 20.19 50.10
CA ASP A 1100 -7.83 19.40 50.85
C ASP A 1100 -8.11 17.89 50.80
N GLY A 1101 -9.12 17.44 50.06
CA GLY A 1101 -9.55 16.03 49.99
C GLY A 1101 -10.55 15.61 51.08
N THR A 1102 -11.03 16.53 51.91
CA THR A 1102 -12.07 16.24 52.92
C THR A 1102 -13.46 16.32 52.29
N VAL A 1103 -14.28 15.28 52.46
CA VAL A 1103 -15.70 15.26 52.08
C VAL A 1103 -16.57 15.35 53.31
N THR A 1104 -17.40 16.39 53.37
CA THR A 1104 -18.32 16.67 54.46
C THR A 1104 -19.73 16.24 54.06
N PHE A 1105 -20.30 15.29 54.80
CA PHE A 1105 -21.69 14.87 54.67
C PHE A 1105 -22.53 15.55 55.74
N GLU A 1106 -23.50 16.36 55.34
CA GLU A 1106 -24.32 17.16 56.25
C GLU A 1106 -25.61 16.42 56.58
N PHE A 1107 -25.94 16.29 57.86
CA PHE A 1107 -27.18 15.67 58.34
C PHE A 1107 -28.04 16.71 59.06
N LYS A 1108 -29.22 17.00 58.50
CA LYS A 1108 -30.21 17.95 59.03
C LYS A 1108 -31.54 17.24 59.30
N ASN A 1109 -32.49 17.96 59.90
CA ASN A 1109 -33.91 17.57 60.01
C ASN A 1109 -34.12 16.15 60.58
N ASP A 1110 -34.97 15.35 59.93
CA ASP A 1110 -35.40 14.03 60.38
C ASP A 1110 -34.24 13.03 60.48
N ASP A 1111 -33.22 13.11 59.61
CA ASP A 1111 -32.05 12.23 59.66
C ASP A 1111 -31.14 12.55 60.84
N LEU A 1112 -30.91 13.84 61.14
CA LEU A 1112 -30.30 14.24 62.41
C LEU A 1112 -31.15 13.77 63.61
N GLY A 1113 -32.47 13.81 63.49
CA GLY A 1113 -33.42 13.28 64.48
C GLY A 1113 -33.26 11.77 64.73
N LYS A 1114 -33.05 10.97 63.67
CA LYS A 1114 -32.79 9.53 63.76
C LYS A 1114 -31.48 9.26 64.52
N ILE A 1115 -30.41 10.00 64.24
CA ILE A 1115 -29.12 9.89 64.94
C ILE A 1115 -29.27 10.28 66.42
N LYS A 1116 -29.97 11.39 66.72
CA LYS A 1116 -30.29 11.84 68.09
C LYS A 1116 -31.15 10.84 68.87
N THR A 1117 -32.06 10.15 68.21
CA THR A 1117 -32.89 9.12 68.83
C THR A 1117 -32.05 7.89 69.15
N ALA A 1118 -31.18 7.48 68.22
CA ALA A 1118 -30.33 6.31 68.37
C ALA A 1118 -29.31 6.43 69.51
N ILE A 1119 -28.75 7.61 69.78
CA ILE A 1119 -27.83 7.81 70.92
C ILE A 1119 -28.54 7.68 72.28
N GLY A 1120 -29.82 8.06 72.37
CA GLY A 1120 -30.63 7.99 73.58
C GLY A 1120 -29.97 8.61 74.82
N GLY A 1121 -29.70 7.77 75.83
CA GLY A 1121 -29.07 8.15 77.11
C GLY A 1121 -27.53 8.11 77.12
N SER A 1122 -26.89 7.63 76.05
CA SER A 1122 -25.43 7.49 75.97
C SER A 1122 -24.73 8.83 75.71
N SER A 1123 -23.45 8.94 76.08
CA SER A 1123 -22.62 10.12 75.81
C SER A 1123 -22.09 10.17 74.37
N THR A 1124 -21.96 9.02 73.71
CA THR A 1124 -21.48 8.88 72.33
C THR A 1124 -22.26 7.78 71.59
N ILE A 1125 -22.25 7.83 70.26
CA ILE A 1125 -22.73 6.76 69.37
C ILE A 1125 -21.83 6.63 68.15
N ASN A 1126 -21.70 5.42 67.61
CA ASN A 1126 -20.96 5.16 66.38
C ASN A 1126 -21.92 5.18 65.19
N VAL A 1127 -21.62 6.03 64.20
CA VAL A 1127 -22.26 6.02 62.89
C VAL A 1127 -21.38 5.21 61.95
N SER A 1128 -21.92 4.14 61.39
CA SER A 1128 -21.26 3.38 60.32
C SER A 1128 -21.23 4.23 59.05
N VAL A 1129 -20.10 4.27 58.38
CA VAL A 1129 -19.86 4.95 57.12
C VAL A 1129 -19.26 3.94 56.15
N LYS A 1130 -19.88 3.77 54.98
CA LYS A 1130 -19.40 2.86 53.94
C LYS A 1130 -19.53 3.51 52.56
N PRO A 1131 -18.49 3.53 51.72
CA PRO A 1131 -18.67 3.89 50.33
C PRO A 1131 -19.50 2.83 49.61
N THR A 1132 -20.19 3.24 48.56
CA THR A 1132 -20.84 2.34 47.62
C THR A 1132 -19.83 1.82 46.59
N THR A 1133 -20.14 0.69 45.96
CA THR A 1133 -19.29 0.08 44.92
C THR A 1133 -19.34 0.81 43.58
N SER A 1134 -20.18 1.84 43.44
CA SER A 1134 -20.43 2.57 42.20
C SER A 1134 -20.41 4.07 42.46
N SER A 1135 -19.24 4.61 42.77
CA SER A 1135 -19.03 6.04 42.93
C SER A 1135 -18.39 6.65 41.68
N ALA A 1136 -18.83 7.84 41.27
CA ALA A 1136 -18.21 8.62 40.19
C ALA A 1136 -17.16 9.63 40.71
N ILE A 1137 -16.75 9.48 41.97
CA ILE A 1137 -15.77 10.35 42.64
C ILE A 1137 -14.45 10.31 41.87
N SER A 1138 -13.88 11.46 41.58
CA SER A 1138 -12.66 11.61 40.78
C SER A 1138 -11.70 12.63 41.36
N THR A 1139 -10.46 12.61 40.90
CA THR A 1139 -9.51 13.73 41.07
C THR A 1139 -10.03 14.99 40.38
N ILE A 1140 -9.37 16.13 40.61
CA ILE A 1140 -9.50 17.31 39.76
C ILE A 1140 -8.93 16.99 38.36
N LYS A 1141 -9.59 17.46 37.30
CA LYS A 1141 -9.11 17.31 35.91
C LYS A 1141 -7.66 17.78 35.79
N ASP A 1142 -6.78 16.92 35.29
CA ASP A 1142 -5.37 17.23 35.11
C ASP A 1142 -5.10 18.07 33.85
N ALA A 1143 -3.84 18.42 33.61
CA ALA A 1143 -3.46 19.25 32.46
C ALA A 1143 -3.53 18.48 31.13
N SER A 1144 -3.48 17.14 31.18
CA SER A 1144 -3.76 16.26 30.03
C SER A 1144 -5.26 16.13 29.71
N GLY A 1145 -6.12 16.70 30.57
CA GLY A 1145 -7.56 16.69 30.39
C GLY A 1145 -8.26 15.43 30.94
N ASN A 1146 -7.60 14.67 31.80
CA ASN A 1146 -8.08 13.40 32.32
C ASN A 1146 -8.46 13.47 33.80
N TYR A 1147 -9.24 12.47 34.24
CA TYR A 1147 -9.66 12.25 35.62
C TYR A 1147 -9.21 10.86 36.07
N ALA A 1148 -8.72 10.75 37.31
CA ALA A 1148 -8.51 9.47 37.95
C ALA A 1148 -9.69 9.18 38.90
N TYR A 1149 -10.33 8.02 38.75
CA TYR A 1149 -11.57 7.70 39.46
C TYR A 1149 -11.32 6.85 40.70
N TYR A 1150 -11.96 7.20 41.81
CA TYR A 1150 -11.94 6.44 43.04
C TYR A 1150 -12.62 5.08 42.83
N LYS A 1151 -11.95 4.04 43.32
CA LYS A 1151 -12.50 2.68 43.38
C LYS A 1151 -12.35 2.16 44.80
N ALA A 1152 -13.48 1.86 45.44
CA ALA A 1152 -13.50 1.35 46.80
C ALA A 1152 -12.69 0.05 46.91
N SER A 1153 -11.74 0.02 47.85
CA SER A 1153 -10.99 -1.18 48.21
C SER A 1153 -11.83 -2.16 49.04
N ASP A 1154 -11.37 -3.41 49.16
CA ASP A 1154 -12.01 -4.39 50.06
C ASP A 1154 -12.04 -3.90 51.53
N ASP A 1155 -11.06 -3.08 51.92
CA ASP A 1155 -10.97 -2.50 53.26
C ASP A 1155 -11.92 -1.31 53.43
N ASP A 1156 -12.16 -0.54 52.38
CA ASP A 1156 -13.13 0.57 52.35
C ASP A 1156 -14.56 0.06 52.55
N LEU A 1157 -14.88 -1.10 51.97
CA LEU A 1157 -16.21 -1.73 52.03
C LEU A 1157 -16.52 -2.38 53.40
N LYS A 1158 -15.51 -2.53 54.26
CA LYS A 1158 -15.71 -2.96 55.66
C LYS A 1158 -16.46 -1.88 56.45
N THR A 1159 -17.11 -2.28 57.53
CA THR A 1159 -17.84 -1.32 58.39
C THR A 1159 -16.86 -0.45 59.15
N ASN A 1160 -16.78 0.82 58.76
CA ASN A 1160 -15.99 1.86 59.42
C ASN A 1160 -16.91 2.76 60.26
N TYR A 1161 -16.49 3.16 61.45
CA TYR A 1161 -17.31 3.96 62.37
C TYR A 1161 -16.73 5.34 62.60
N VAL A 1162 -17.59 6.36 62.62
CA VAL A 1162 -17.30 7.69 63.15
C VAL A 1162 -18.02 7.85 64.47
N THR A 1163 -17.27 8.23 65.52
CA THR A 1163 -17.87 8.47 66.84
C THR A 1163 -18.49 9.87 66.89
N VAL A 1164 -19.79 9.93 67.14
CA VAL A 1164 -20.55 11.16 67.33
C VAL A 1164 -20.83 11.33 68.82
N SER A 1165 -20.50 12.49 69.40
CA SER A 1165 -20.83 12.79 70.78
C SER A 1165 -22.20 13.47 70.91
N LYS A 1166 -22.88 13.25 72.04
CA LYS A 1166 -24.14 13.93 72.36
C LYS A 1166 -23.96 15.45 72.40
N THR A 1167 -22.83 15.91 72.93
CA THR A 1167 -22.46 17.34 72.98
C THR A 1167 -22.38 17.96 71.60
N GLU A 1168 -21.81 17.26 70.62
CA GLU A 1168 -21.76 17.76 69.23
C GLU A 1168 -23.16 17.88 68.64
N MET A 1169 -24.02 16.86 68.79
CA MET A 1169 -25.39 16.88 68.26
C MET A 1169 -26.31 17.94 68.90
N ASP A 1170 -26.03 18.34 70.15
CA ASP A 1170 -26.84 19.28 70.93
C ASP A 1170 -26.33 20.72 70.90
N LYS A 1171 -25.33 21.05 70.05
CA LYS A 1171 -24.86 22.43 69.86
C LYS A 1171 -26.01 23.33 69.36
N THR A 1172 -26.51 24.19 70.24
CA THR A 1172 -27.49 25.25 69.92
C THR A 1172 -26.79 26.57 69.63
N VAL A 1173 -27.46 27.46 68.87
CA VAL A 1173 -27.02 28.84 68.60
C VAL A 1173 -26.52 29.52 69.88
N VAL A 1174 -25.23 29.89 69.93
CA VAL A 1174 -24.77 30.93 70.84
C VAL A 1174 -24.99 32.25 70.10
N THR A 1175 -26.14 32.89 70.33
CA THR A 1175 -26.32 34.29 69.91
C THR A 1175 -25.30 35.15 70.65
N PRO A 1176 -24.58 36.07 69.99
CA PRO A 1176 -23.72 37.02 70.67
C PRO A 1176 -24.48 37.88 71.68
#